data_AF-A0A6I6NJQ8-F1
#
_entry.id   AF-A0A6I6NJQ8-F1
#
_cell.length_a   1.000
_cell.length_b   1.000
_cell.length_c   1.000
_cell.angle_alpha   90.00
_cell.angle_beta   90.00
_cell.angle_gamma   90.00
#
_symmetry.space_group_name_H-M   'P 1'
#
loop_
_entity.id
_entity.type
_entity.pdbx_description
1 polymer ?
#
loop_
_entity_poly.entity_id
_entity_poly.type
_entity_poly.pdbx_seq_one_letter_code
_entity_poly.pdbx_strand_id
1 'polypeptide(L)'
;MAGGGGRLAEALRVLAACGHDLDADQVLDVLWLARRLPADTDAPLLREPEPVPVRPVPDPAPEPGRGAPRPQAPDPDDPDLPDLTAPALYAAARRSPVPEVRLAPSTPEPRRAMPVRVPEDKALADELELGRALRPLRRRLDSRHRTEIDEERTAAQLAETGLPDVVERPVRERWLNLVLLVDDGLSMLLWHRLGAELRTLLERLGAFATTRVLGLDTRAAREPRLHARPFRPDSGELPLSTVNDPSGRALVLVVSDGMGTAWRSGAMHRLLALWAARGPAAVLQTLPPDMWEASGIAAERWQATTRRIGGANAAWEVGDPLLPPELSTFDGVPVPVLEPTSESLRDWARLLASPGTTVELPLLSPPDPYGSVAGARDLTSAQHFRDAATPEAYRLAAHLAAVSPLSVPVMRLVQSAVPWPATTSHLAEVFLGGLVRPHPAPVPGPLPAKHRVFDFAEESKSVLLDSVPQAELLRTSRRIGRRLEELAGSSPDFPAWLAHPDGPAHLPGSHQPFTSVERRLLARFGVSFERLPGISVREPERTTAGADGWRPLTGADPARLGPYILRDRRRGRRTVLYRGTDAQGTEAVLRTPRPDLPAANAQLIPMEADALSRLQGQYAPALLAAGLGDSPPWLAMAPIGEPETGHGGPPRLSEVFARSLQDGTAPFDLVRGLLVSWHLANALALCHAAGLVPADFAMDGVYVLRRTVALADLSDYVVDGRYLGSGPAPTAADSVRALGALLQLISTKAGVEVPSLPEGMHLWQGDGWEELRGLVLRCLDDDPARRPTAREVADALARYIAMARLRSGDDAPAPVPSTGTRPDVRVPLTPPALPRTAAEPGRRLSLPRFKAGRAQLKERLARLREPMAHSRRLTLVSAHHYSGRATATMALGSVLAAVRDDPVLALDGAATEGALAAFLPRDRNRAVPRDLAALPLGPPYERIRALTTRLASGLEVTAHRTGHYGPNSAHAHEYVRLLAHTAPYYSFVLTDWAPVRVDPPPEVILDHTDRLIVCCGTADSSREAAVHVLDRVRETGHPGLADQAVVVTTPADGSHRRGLPDIFARQRIIPPAQVVFVPFDAALQSPHWELKDLRTATVEACLRLAELVMGPAA
;
A
#
# COMPACT_ATOMS: atom_id res chain seq x y z
N MET A 1 -19.04 -11.19 42.90
CA MET A 1 -20.51 -11.15 42.72
C MET A 1 -21.02 -12.53 42.33
N ALA A 2 -22.00 -13.12 43.03
CA ALA A 2 -22.37 -14.54 42.84
C ALA A 2 -23.87 -14.81 42.51
N GLY A 3 -24.70 -13.80 42.26
CA GLY A 3 -26.14 -13.95 42.05
C GLY A 3 -26.63 -13.95 40.59
N GLY A 4 -25.89 -13.34 39.66
CA GLY A 4 -26.35 -13.11 38.29
C GLY A 4 -26.24 -14.32 37.35
N GLY A 5 -25.13 -15.05 37.42
CA GLY A 5 -24.80 -16.12 36.46
C GLY A 5 -25.78 -17.30 36.44
N GLY A 6 -26.41 -17.61 37.57
CA GLY A 6 -27.32 -18.76 37.68
C GLY A 6 -28.54 -18.67 36.77
N ARG A 7 -29.17 -17.50 36.69
CA ARG A 7 -30.37 -17.28 35.83
C ARG A 7 -30.02 -17.23 34.35
N LEU A 8 -28.86 -16.68 33.99
CA LEU A 8 -28.38 -16.68 32.61
C LEU A 8 -28.07 -18.11 32.14
N ALA A 9 -27.37 -18.90 32.96
CA ALA A 9 -27.07 -20.30 32.66
C ALA A 9 -28.33 -21.18 32.52
N GLU A 10 -29.43 -20.83 33.21
CA GLU A 10 -30.72 -21.50 33.05
C GLU A 10 -31.43 -21.10 31.75
N ALA A 11 -31.46 -19.81 31.41
CA ALA A 11 -32.04 -19.32 30.16
C ALA A 11 -31.33 -19.88 28.91
N LEU A 12 -30.00 -19.89 28.91
CA LEU A 12 -29.20 -20.47 27.82
C LEU A 12 -29.46 -21.98 27.66
N ARG A 13 -29.63 -22.72 28.77
CA ARG A 13 -29.95 -24.15 28.74
C ARG A 13 -31.32 -24.42 28.12
N VAL A 14 -32.31 -23.56 28.36
CA VAL A 14 -33.65 -23.66 27.75
C VAL A 14 -33.60 -23.33 26.26
N LEU A 15 -32.86 -22.29 25.84
CA LEU A 15 -32.71 -21.93 24.43
C LEU A 15 -31.98 -23.00 23.62
N ALA A 16 -30.90 -23.58 24.16
CA ALA A 16 -30.21 -24.71 23.57
C ALA A 16 -31.12 -25.96 23.45
N ALA A 17 -31.97 -26.23 24.46
CA ALA A 17 -32.96 -27.30 24.38
C ALA A 17 -34.06 -27.05 23.33
N CYS A 18 -34.28 -25.80 22.93
CA CYS A 18 -35.14 -25.42 21.81
C CYS A 18 -34.42 -25.38 20.45
N GLY A 19 -33.14 -25.77 20.38
CA GLY A 19 -32.35 -25.79 19.14
C GLY A 19 -31.67 -24.47 18.76
N HIS A 20 -31.66 -23.49 19.67
CA HIS A 20 -30.97 -22.21 19.49
C HIS A 20 -29.74 -22.13 20.39
N ASP A 21 -28.58 -22.50 19.84
CA ASP A 21 -27.27 -22.30 20.48
C ASP A 21 -26.75 -20.90 20.07
N LEU A 22 -26.76 -19.96 21.02
CA LEU A 22 -26.51 -18.54 20.78
C LEU A 22 -25.10 -18.16 21.21
N ASP A 23 -24.38 -17.42 20.35
CA ASP A 23 -23.08 -16.84 20.69
C ASP A 23 -23.20 -15.64 21.65
N ALA A 24 -22.07 -15.14 22.15
CA ALA A 24 -22.04 -14.10 23.17
C ALA A 24 -22.70 -12.77 22.72
N ASP A 25 -22.56 -12.42 21.44
CA ASP A 25 -23.15 -11.19 20.88
C ASP A 25 -24.65 -11.37 20.65
N GLN A 26 -25.08 -12.54 20.17
CA GLN A 26 -26.49 -12.90 20.04
C GLN A 26 -27.20 -12.94 21.41
N VAL A 27 -26.52 -13.38 22.48
CA VAL A 27 -27.05 -13.33 23.85
C VAL A 27 -27.22 -11.89 24.33
N LEU A 28 -26.28 -10.99 24.01
CA LEU A 28 -26.41 -9.56 24.30
C LEU A 28 -27.56 -8.91 23.52
N ASP A 29 -27.71 -9.24 22.23
CA ASP A 29 -28.81 -8.77 21.40
C ASP A 29 -30.17 -9.28 21.87
N VAL A 30 -30.28 -10.56 22.27
CA VAL A 30 -31.51 -11.12 22.85
C VAL A 30 -31.85 -10.44 24.18
N LEU A 31 -30.88 -10.17 25.06
CA LEU A 31 -31.10 -9.44 26.32
C LEU A 31 -31.47 -7.96 26.07
N TRP A 32 -30.94 -7.34 25.02
CA TRP A 32 -31.28 -5.98 24.60
C TRP A 32 -32.69 -5.90 23.99
N LEU A 33 -33.07 -6.88 23.15
CA LEU A 33 -34.39 -7.02 22.55
C LEU A 33 -35.45 -7.33 23.62
N ALA A 34 -35.17 -8.23 24.56
CA ALA A 34 -36.05 -8.55 25.69
C ALA A 34 -36.30 -7.32 26.59
N ARG A 35 -35.39 -6.34 26.63
CA ARG A 35 -35.58 -5.04 27.29
C ARG A 35 -36.40 -4.02 26.50
N ARG A 36 -36.72 -4.28 25.23
CA ARG A 36 -37.39 -3.35 24.31
C ARG A 36 -38.70 -3.88 23.71
N LEU A 37 -38.94 -5.18 23.77
CA LEU A 37 -40.20 -5.80 23.34
C LEU A 37 -41.22 -5.80 24.49
N PRO A 38 -42.51 -5.50 24.23
CA PRO A 38 -43.57 -5.63 25.23
C PRO A 38 -43.85 -7.11 25.55
N ALA A 39 -44.18 -7.40 26.81
CA ALA A 39 -44.34 -8.77 27.32
C ALA A 39 -45.77 -9.35 27.18
N ASP A 40 -46.69 -8.62 26.56
CA ASP A 40 -48.09 -9.03 26.34
C ASP A 40 -48.31 -9.65 24.95
N THR A 41 -49.47 -10.28 24.76
CA THR A 41 -49.88 -11.03 23.55
C THR A 41 -49.97 -10.24 22.25
N ASP A 42 -49.73 -8.93 22.26
CA ASP A 42 -49.69 -8.07 21.06
C ASP A 42 -48.28 -7.94 20.45
N ALA A 43 -47.31 -8.77 20.86
CA ALA A 43 -45.97 -8.81 20.27
C ALA A 43 -46.02 -9.20 18.77
N PRO A 44 -45.44 -8.41 17.85
CA PRO A 44 -45.71 -8.49 16.41
C PRO A 44 -44.95 -9.61 15.66
N LEU A 45 -44.55 -10.69 16.35
CA LEU A 45 -43.68 -11.74 15.82
C LEU A 45 -44.42 -12.92 15.15
N LEU A 46 -45.75 -12.84 15.03
CA LEU A 46 -46.57 -13.78 14.23
C LEU A 46 -47.14 -13.08 12.99
N ARG A 47 -46.24 -12.73 12.06
CA ARG A 47 -46.57 -12.49 10.64
C ARG A 47 -45.52 -13.17 9.77
N GLU A 48 -45.87 -14.34 9.24
CA GLU A 48 -45.13 -14.97 8.15
C GLU A 48 -45.09 -14.02 6.95
N PRO A 49 -43.95 -13.88 6.24
CA PRO A 49 -43.92 -13.17 4.98
C PRO A 49 -44.70 -13.95 3.92
N GLU A 50 -45.61 -13.28 3.18
CA GLU A 50 -46.24 -13.89 2.01
C GLU A 50 -45.18 -14.32 0.97
N PRO A 51 -45.35 -15.49 0.33
CA PRO A 51 -44.43 -15.94 -0.71
C PRO A 51 -44.52 -15.02 -1.94
N VAL A 52 -43.39 -14.41 -2.30
CA VAL A 52 -43.29 -13.56 -3.50
C VAL A 52 -43.56 -14.42 -4.75
N PRO A 53 -44.52 -14.05 -5.62
CA PRO A 53 -44.83 -14.83 -6.81
C PRO A 53 -43.68 -14.79 -7.82
N VAL A 54 -43.13 -15.96 -8.13
CA VAL A 54 -42.12 -16.16 -9.17
C VAL A 54 -42.72 -15.79 -10.54
N ARG A 55 -42.11 -14.82 -11.24
CA ARG A 55 -42.45 -14.58 -12.66
C ARG A 55 -41.88 -15.73 -13.51
N PRO A 56 -42.66 -16.29 -14.45
CA PRO A 56 -42.18 -17.37 -15.29
C PRO A 56 -41.06 -16.89 -16.22
N VAL A 57 -40.00 -17.70 -16.32
CA VAL A 57 -39.01 -17.64 -17.39
C VAL A 57 -39.68 -18.16 -18.66
N PRO A 58 -39.58 -17.47 -19.82
CA PRO A 58 -40.04 -18.03 -21.09
C PRO A 58 -39.00 -19.02 -21.65
N ASP A 59 -39.44 -20.24 -21.97
CA ASP A 59 -38.62 -21.25 -22.64
C ASP A 59 -38.36 -20.92 -24.13
N PRO A 60 -37.29 -21.46 -24.74
CA PRO A 60 -36.81 -21.05 -26.07
C PRO A 60 -37.40 -21.86 -27.23
N ALA A 61 -37.66 -21.20 -28.37
CA ALA A 61 -37.95 -21.78 -29.68
C ALA A 61 -37.63 -20.75 -30.81
N PRO A 62 -37.52 -21.13 -32.11
CA PRO A 62 -36.21 -21.36 -32.73
C PRO A 62 -35.86 -20.43 -33.91
N GLU A 63 -34.65 -20.63 -34.45
CA GLU A 63 -34.04 -20.01 -35.65
C GLU A 63 -34.87 -20.18 -36.98
N PRO A 64 -34.49 -19.59 -38.15
CA PRO A 64 -33.25 -18.86 -38.50
C PRO A 64 -33.37 -17.56 -39.33
N GLY A 65 -32.25 -16.82 -39.39
CA GLY A 65 -31.72 -16.36 -40.68
C GLY A 65 -31.83 -14.86 -41.05
N ARG A 66 -30.71 -14.14 -40.90
CA ARG A 66 -30.07 -13.35 -41.97
C ARG A 66 -28.66 -12.96 -41.55
N GLY A 67 -27.67 -13.39 -42.32
CA GLY A 67 -26.26 -13.21 -41.97
C GLY A 67 -25.82 -11.76 -42.04
N ALA A 68 -25.37 -11.21 -40.90
CA ALA A 68 -24.39 -10.13 -40.92
C ALA A 68 -23.05 -10.69 -41.45
N PRO A 69 -22.27 -9.91 -42.23
CA PRO A 69 -20.98 -10.37 -42.71
C PRO A 69 -20.05 -10.64 -41.52
N ARG A 70 -19.50 -11.86 -41.44
CA ARG A 70 -18.44 -12.16 -40.48
C ARG A 70 -17.25 -11.23 -40.75
N PRO A 71 -16.67 -10.57 -39.72
CA PRO A 71 -15.38 -9.92 -39.87
C PRO A 71 -14.38 -10.96 -40.37
N GLN A 72 -13.67 -10.68 -41.46
CA GLN A 72 -12.60 -11.54 -41.93
C GLN A 72 -11.47 -11.50 -40.89
N ALA A 73 -10.97 -12.68 -40.50
CA ALA A 73 -9.78 -12.77 -39.67
C ALA A 73 -8.57 -12.25 -40.47
N PRO A 74 -7.57 -11.61 -39.82
CA PRO A 74 -6.35 -11.25 -40.50
C PRO A 74 -5.65 -12.51 -41.04
N ASP A 75 -5.12 -12.41 -42.25
CA ASP A 75 -4.28 -13.46 -42.83
C ASP A 75 -2.99 -13.55 -42.01
N PRO A 76 -2.53 -14.73 -41.55
CA PRO A 76 -1.25 -14.86 -40.85
C PRO A 76 -0.03 -14.42 -41.68
N ASP A 77 -0.16 -14.32 -43.01
CA ASP A 77 0.88 -13.78 -43.90
C ASP A 77 0.62 -12.31 -44.34
N ASP A 78 -0.31 -11.60 -43.70
CA ASP A 78 -0.57 -10.16 -43.89
C ASP A 78 0.73 -9.33 -43.65
N PRO A 79 1.27 -8.64 -44.67
CA PRO A 79 2.52 -7.90 -44.55
C PRO A 79 2.41 -6.67 -43.65
N ASP A 80 1.19 -6.21 -43.34
CA ASP A 80 0.92 -5.07 -42.46
C ASP A 80 0.85 -5.48 -40.96
N LEU A 81 1.16 -6.74 -40.63
CA LEU A 81 1.29 -7.22 -39.25
C LEU A 81 2.65 -6.84 -38.62
N PRO A 82 2.67 -6.34 -37.35
CA PRO A 82 3.90 -5.99 -36.67
C PRO A 82 4.72 -7.22 -36.25
N ASP A 83 6.04 -7.19 -36.47
CA ASP A 83 6.98 -8.23 -36.02
C ASP A 83 6.84 -8.45 -34.50
N LEU A 84 6.47 -9.68 -34.11
CA LEU A 84 6.22 -10.10 -32.74
C LEU A 84 7.52 -10.33 -31.93
N THR A 85 8.67 -10.41 -32.60
CA THR A 85 10.00 -10.62 -31.98
C THR A 85 10.82 -9.33 -31.86
N ALA A 86 10.44 -8.26 -32.56
CA ALA A 86 11.13 -6.99 -32.53
C ALA A 86 10.93 -6.25 -31.19
N PRO A 87 11.99 -5.70 -30.56
CA PRO A 87 11.86 -4.95 -29.31
C PRO A 87 11.01 -3.69 -29.47
N ALA A 88 10.18 -3.39 -28.47
CA ALA A 88 9.25 -2.27 -28.50
C ALA A 88 9.98 -0.92 -28.67
N LEU A 89 9.80 -0.29 -29.84
CA LEU A 89 10.55 0.89 -30.29
C LEU A 89 10.46 2.12 -29.35
N TYR A 90 9.46 2.19 -28.48
CA TYR A 90 9.31 3.29 -27.51
C TYR A 90 10.29 3.26 -26.32
N ALA A 91 11.09 2.20 -26.14
CA ALA A 91 12.07 2.11 -25.05
C ALA A 91 13.49 2.60 -25.43
N ALA A 92 13.77 2.81 -26.71
CA ALA A 92 15.16 3.01 -27.19
C ALA A 92 15.74 4.43 -26.96
N ALA A 93 14.92 5.42 -26.61
CA ALA A 93 15.31 6.83 -26.61
C ALA A 93 16.11 7.32 -25.38
N ARG A 94 16.43 6.45 -24.40
CA ARG A 94 17.22 6.82 -23.20
C ARG A 94 18.22 5.71 -22.79
N ARG A 95 19.33 5.60 -23.51
CA ARG A 95 20.55 4.93 -23.04
C ARG A 95 21.75 5.86 -23.16
N SER A 96 22.20 6.42 -22.03
CA SER A 96 23.54 7.01 -21.92
C SER A 96 24.57 5.90 -21.72
N PRO A 97 25.79 6.01 -22.28
CA PRO A 97 26.79 4.96 -22.15
C PRO A 97 27.37 4.91 -20.74
N VAL A 98 27.41 3.70 -20.16
CA VAL A 98 28.15 3.39 -18.93
C VAL A 98 29.51 2.79 -19.34
N PRO A 99 30.64 3.18 -18.72
CA PRO A 99 31.95 2.62 -19.09
C PRO A 99 32.07 1.14 -18.72
N GLU A 100 32.66 0.33 -19.60
CA GLU A 100 32.99 -1.07 -19.30
C GLU A 100 34.06 -1.16 -18.19
N VAL A 101 33.70 -1.76 -17.05
CA VAL A 101 34.68 -2.23 -16.06
C VAL A 101 34.93 -3.72 -16.30
N ARG A 102 36.12 -4.05 -16.83
CA ARG A 102 36.57 -5.45 -16.95
C ARG A 102 36.88 -6.01 -15.57
N LEU A 103 36.17 -7.06 -15.17
CA LEU A 103 36.47 -7.81 -13.94
C LEU A 103 37.27 -9.08 -14.28
N ALA A 104 38.47 -9.18 -13.70
CA ALA A 104 39.26 -10.40 -13.67
C ALA A 104 38.67 -11.38 -12.62
N PRO A 105 38.85 -12.70 -12.77
CA PRO A 105 38.29 -13.69 -11.85
C PRO A 105 39.01 -13.68 -10.50
N SER A 106 38.25 -13.67 -9.40
CA SER A 106 38.76 -13.75 -8.03
C SER A 106 38.24 -14.98 -7.28
N THR A 107 39.08 -15.50 -6.39
CA THR A 107 38.84 -16.64 -5.51
C THR A 107 37.85 -16.32 -4.37
N PRO A 108 37.27 -17.34 -3.69
CA PRO A 108 36.21 -17.11 -2.70
C PRO A 108 36.75 -16.57 -1.37
N GLU A 109 36.84 -15.25 -1.23
CA GLU A 109 37.08 -14.56 0.03
C GLU A 109 35.80 -14.39 0.90
N PRO A 110 35.94 -14.23 2.24
CA PRO A 110 34.81 -14.00 3.13
C PRO A 110 34.03 -12.73 2.76
N ARG A 111 32.72 -12.87 2.60
CA ARG A 111 31.87 -11.78 2.12
C ARG A 111 31.75 -10.66 3.13
N ARG A 112 32.13 -9.47 2.68
CA ARG A 112 31.96 -8.19 3.37
C ARG A 112 30.49 -7.78 3.41
N ALA A 113 30.11 -7.09 4.48
CA ALA A 113 28.73 -6.69 4.75
C ALA A 113 28.65 -5.34 5.47
N MET A 114 27.57 -4.60 5.24
CA MET A 114 27.32 -3.27 5.81
C MET A 114 26.04 -3.21 6.65
N PRO A 115 26.03 -2.45 7.76
CA PRO A 115 24.86 -2.27 8.61
C PRO A 115 23.97 -1.08 8.16
N VAL A 116 22.70 -1.34 7.78
CA VAL A 116 21.78 -0.33 7.18
C VAL A 116 20.62 0.06 8.12
N ARG A 117 20.51 1.32 8.60
CA ARG A 117 19.39 1.74 9.47
C ARG A 117 18.03 1.67 8.75
N VAL A 118 17.08 0.93 9.34
CA VAL A 118 15.66 1.08 9.00
C VAL A 118 15.09 2.34 9.67
N PRO A 119 14.47 3.28 8.92
CA PRO A 119 13.64 4.32 9.49
C PRO A 119 12.35 3.67 9.99
N GLU A 120 12.28 3.43 11.30
CA GLU A 120 11.03 3.09 11.99
C GLU A 120 10.40 4.38 12.53
N ASP A 121 9.07 4.47 12.49
CA ASP A 121 8.31 5.58 13.05
C ASP A 121 8.54 5.76 14.57
N LYS A 122 8.22 6.93 15.11
CA LYS A 122 8.34 7.18 16.56
C LYS A 122 7.42 6.24 17.33
N ALA A 123 7.91 5.73 18.46
CA ALA A 123 7.13 4.87 19.34
C ALA A 123 6.17 5.69 20.23
N LEU A 124 6.56 6.93 20.57
CA LEU A 124 5.67 7.93 21.14
C LEU A 124 5.05 8.81 20.05
N ALA A 125 3.74 8.68 19.85
CA ALA A 125 2.94 9.72 19.20
C ALA A 125 2.94 11.00 20.07
N ASP A 126 2.84 12.16 19.43
CA ASP A 126 2.53 13.44 20.08
C ASP A 126 3.38 13.80 21.33
N GLU A 127 4.71 13.67 21.23
CA GLU A 127 5.68 14.08 22.28
C GLU A 127 5.37 15.46 22.90
N LEU A 128 4.86 16.41 22.10
CA LEU A 128 4.50 17.75 22.55
C LEU A 128 3.30 17.73 23.50
N GLU A 129 2.32 16.88 23.26
CA GLU A 129 1.15 16.71 24.13
C GLU A 129 1.50 15.94 25.40
N LEU A 130 2.30 14.88 25.29
CA LEU A 130 2.87 14.17 26.45
C LEU A 130 3.69 15.12 27.34
N GLY A 131 4.51 15.99 26.75
CA GLY A 131 5.24 17.03 27.47
C GLY A 131 4.34 18.09 28.12
N ARG A 132 3.18 18.40 27.51
CA ARG A 132 2.14 19.27 28.11
C ARG A 132 1.40 18.58 29.25
N ALA A 133 1.08 17.29 29.10
CA ALA A 133 0.39 16.45 30.08
C ALA A 133 1.19 16.36 31.40
N LEU A 134 2.50 16.12 31.29
CA LEU A 134 3.41 16.01 32.44
C LEU A 134 3.90 17.34 33.00
N ARG A 135 3.55 18.48 32.38
CA ARG A 135 3.92 19.84 32.82
C ARG A 135 3.58 20.16 34.30
N PRO A 136 2.47 19.67 34.90
CA PRO A 136 2.17 19.89 36.32
C PRO A 136 3.28 19.40 37.28
N LEU A 137 4.05 18.37 36.90
CA LEU A 137 5.17 17.87 37.71
C LEU A 137 6.36 18.84 37.76
N ARG A 138 6.44 19.83 36.86
CA ARG A 138 7.57 20.77 36.74
C ARG A 138 7.50 21.90 37.79
N ARG A 139 7.30 21.54 39.05
CA ARG A 139 7.33 22.46 40.21
C ARG A 139 8.75 22.62 40.75
N ARG A 140 8.98 23.74 41.43
CA ARG A 140 10.16 23.95 42.29
C ARG A 140 9.69 24.26 43.70
N LEU A 141 10.43 23.77 44.68
CA LEU A 141 10.22 24.04 46.10
C LEU A 141 11.46 24.73 46.67
N ASP A 142 11.27 25.36 47.82
CA ASP A 142 12.34 25.97 48.60
C ASP A 142 13.18 24.86 49.25
N SER A 143 14.50 24.90 49.01
CA SER A 143 15.41 23.93 49.62
C SER A 143 15.48 24.13 51.14
N ARG A 144 15.38 23.03 51.89
CA ARG A 144 15.45 23.07 53.37
C ARG A 144 16.86 23.22 53.92
N HIS A 145 17.87 23.07 53.07
CA HIS A 145 19.29 22.96 53.47
C HIS A 145 20.24 23.79 52.60
N ARG A 146 19.71 24.53 51.62
CA ARG A 146 20.50 25.38 50.73
C ARG A 146 19.85 26.75 50.59
N THR A 147 20.59 27.76 50.98
CA THR A 147 20.30 29.17 50.73
C THR A 147 21.22 29.73 49.65
N GLU A 148 20.77 30.77 48.98
CA GLU A 148 21.54 31.63 48.08
C GLU A 148 21.36 33.08 48.53
N ILE A 149 22.30 33.95 48.18
CA ILE A 149 22.19 35.39 48.46
C ILE A 149 21.09 35.97 47.57
N ASP A 150 20.12 36.65 48.18
CA ASP A 150 19.12 37.45 47.48
C ASP A 150 19.75 38.80 47.14
N GLU A 151 20.53 38.83 46.05
CA GLU A 151 21.34 40.00 45.64
C GLU A 151 20.52 41.30 45.59
N GLU A 152 19.31 41.22 45.06
CA GLU A 152 18.41 42.38 44.87
C GLU A 152 17.87 42.90 46.22
N ARG A 153 17.49 42.00 47.14
CA ARG A 153 17.13 42.40 48.52
C ARG A 153 18.32 42.91 49.32
N THR A 154 19.48 42.27 49.17
CA THR A 154 20.72 42.67 49.85
C THR A 154 21.12 44.08 49.44
N ALA A 155 21.05 44.38 48.13
CA ALA A 155 21.29 45.73 47.62
C ALA A 155 20.25 46.75 48.13
N ALA A 156 18.96 46.39 48.14
CA ALA A 156 17.90 47.25 48.67
C ALA A 156 18.06 47.54 50.17
N GLN A 157 18.29 46.52 50.99
CA GLN A 157 18.46 46.66 52.44
C GLN A 157 19.74 47.42 52.80
N LEU A 158 20.84 47.22 52.06
CA LEU A 158 22.05 48.05 52.17
C LEU A 158 21.77 49.52 51.82
N ALA A 159 20.99 49.79 50.76
CA ALA A 159 20.64 51.15 50.36
C ALA A 159 19.71 51.86 51.37
N GLU A 160 18.81 51.12 52.03
CA GLU A 160 17.89 51.65 53.04
C GLU A 160 18.53 51.84 54.43
N THR A 161 19.41 50.93 54.84
CA THR A 161 19.98 50.91 56.21
C THR A 161 21.41 51.42 56.32
N GLY A 162 22.16 51.44 55.22
CA GLY A 162 23.60 51.74 55.21
C GLY A 162 24.49 50.62 55.78
N LEU A 163 23.93 49.46 56.14
CA LEU A 163 24.65 48.31 56.69
C LEU A 163 24.77 47.18 55.66
N PRO A 164 25.95 46.54 55.52
CA PRO A 164 26.19 45.46 54.55
C PRO A 164 25.66 44.10 55.04
N ASP A 165 24.40 44.05 55.47
CA ASP A 165 23.74 42.81 55.90
C ASP A 165 23.29 41.99 54.68
N VAL A 166 23.81 40.77 54.57
CA VAL A 166 23.48 39.84 53.48
C VAL A 166 22.13 39.18 53.73
N VAL A 167 21.20 39.36 52.79
CA VAL A 167 19.87 38.72 52.85
C VAL A 167 19.93 37.41 52.08
N GLU A 168 19.71 36.30 52.76
CA GLU A 168 19.64 34.97 52.13
C GLU A 168 18.20 34.55 51.82
N ARG A 169 18.02 33.80 50.73
CA ARG A 169 16.76 33.12 50.37
C ARG A 169 16.98 31.63 50.08
N PRO A 170 15.99 30.75 50.29
CA PRO A 170 16.12 29.34 49.92
C PRO A 170 16.32 29.13 48.41
N VAL A 171 17.23 28.23 48.04
CA VAL A 171 17.43 27.84 46.63
C VAL A 171 16.19 27.11 46.11
N ARG A 172 15.68 27.51 44.93
CA ARG A 172 14.50 26.90 44.28
C ARG A 172 14.87 25.62 43.54
N GLU A 173 14.85 24.50 44.26
CA GLU A 173 15.21 23.16 43.76
C GLU A 173 14.01 22.43 43.11
N ARG A 174 14.31 21.47 42.22
CA ARG A 174 13.31 20.54 41.67
C ARG A 174 12.90 19.55 42.76
N TRP A 175 11.59 19.31 42.89
CA TRP A 175 11.02 18.68 44.08
C TRP A 175 11.02 17.14 44.08
N LEU A 176 11.13 16.50 42.89
CA LEU A 176 11.15 15.05 42.73
C LEU A 176 12.48 14.56 42.14
N ASN A 177 12.86 13.33 42.49
CA ASN A 177 13.82 12.49 41.78
C ASN A 177 13.04 11.45 40.96
N LEU A 178 13.49 11.09 39.76
CA LEU A 178 12.88 10.02 38.97
C LEU A 178 13.73 8.75 39.03
N VAL A 179 13.11 7.63 39.40
CA VAL A 179 13.65 6.29 39.19
C VAL A 179 12.78 5.59 38.14
N LEU A 180 13.28 5.53 36.91
CA LEU A 180 12.67 4.82 35.79
C LEU A 180 13.20 3.38 35.78
N LEU A 181 12.33 2.42 36.12
CA LEU A 181 12.63 1.00 36.07
C LEU A 181 12.09 0.45 34.75
N VAL A 182 12.93 -0.16 33.93
CA VAL A 182 12.50 -0.76 32.66
C VAL A 182 12.63 -2.27 32.79
N ASP A 183 11.56 -2.99 32.49
CA ASP A 183 11.55 -4.45 32.50
C ASP A 183 12.44 -5.02 31.37
N ASP A 184 13.32 -5.94 31.73
CA ASP A 184 14.35 -6.54 30.87
C ASP A 184 13.89 -7.89 30.25
N GLY A 185 12.59 -8.19 30.29
CA GLY A 185 11.95 -9.32 29.61
C GLY A 185 12.25 -9.38 28.10
N LEU A 186 12.07 -10.56 27.49
CA LEU A 186 12.34 -10.74 26.05
C LEU A 186 11.35 -9.95 25.17
N SER A 187 10.08 -9.90 25.56
CA SER A 187 9.00 -9.17 24.88
C SER A 187 9.19 -7.64 24.95
N MET A 188 9.81 -7.14 26.03
CA MET A 188 10.22 -5.73 26.17
C MET A 188 11.23 -5.25 25.13
N LEU A 189 11.82 -6.14 24.32
CA LEU A 189 12.64 -5.75 23.17
C LEU A 189 11.82 -5.06 22.06
N LEU A 190 10.53 -5.39 21.92
CA LEU A 190 9.60 -4.66 21.03
C LEU A 190 9.41 -3.21 21.49
N TRP A 191 9.41 -3.01 22.82
CA TRP A 191 9.17 -1.74 23.52
C TRP A 191 10.47 -0.98 23.87
N HIS A 192 11.64 -1.50 23.50
CA HIS A 192 12.94 -0.89 23.80
C HIS A 192 13.04 0.58 23.35
N ARG A 193 12.47 0.89 22.18
CA ARG A 193 12.41 2.26 21.64
C ARG A 193 11.47 3.17 22.43
N LEU A 194 10.29 2.67 22.81
CA LEU A 194 9.34 3.39 23.66
C LEU A 194 9.99 3.82 24.98
N GLY A 195 10.72 2.91 25.64
CA GLY A 195 11.48 3.23 26.86
C GLY A 195 12.58 4.28 26.65
N ALA A 196 13.28 4.25 25.52
CA ALA A 196 14.31 5.23 25.18
C ALA A 196 13.75 6.62 24.84
N GLU A 197 12.64 6.68 24.09
CA GLU A 197 11.94 7.93 23.77
C GLU A 197 11.30 8.53 25.02
N LEU A 198 10.65 7.72 25.87
CA LEU A 198 10.08 8.14 27.15
C LEU A 198 11.16 8.71 28.09
N ARG A 199 12.29 8.01 28.23
CA ARG A 199 13.44 8.52 28.98
C ARG A 199 13.86 9.90 28.48
N THR A 200 14.01 10.04 27.17
CA THR A 200 14.43 11.29 26.52
C THR A 200 13.41 12.41 26.77
N LEU A 201 12.12 12.10 26.76
CA LEU A 201 11.03 13.03 27.07
C LEU A 201 11.10 13.48 28.53
N LEU A 202 11.23 12.55 29.48
CA LEU A 202 11.28 12.84 30.92
C LEU A 202 12.54 13.62 31.33
N GLU A 203 13.68 13.37 30.68
CA GLU A 203 14.90 14.18 30.82
C GLU A 203 14.68 15.61 30.28
N ARG A 204 14.10 15.75 29.08
CA ARG A 204 13.79 17.06 28.45
C ARG A 204 12.73 17.87 29.18
N LEU A 205 11.78 17.23 29.87
CA LEU A 205 10.74 17.89 30.66
C LEU A 205 11.33 18.77 31.77
N GLY A 206 12.49 18.39 32.31
CA GLY A 206 13.20 19.16 33.34
C GLY A 206 12.43 19.28 34.67
N ALA A 207 11.54 18.33 34.97
CA ALA A 207 10.78 18.28 36.21
C ALA A 207 11.57 17.70 37.39
N PHE A 208 12.49 16.77 37.13
CA PHE A 208 13.18 15.97 38.15
C PHE A 208 14.59 16.51 38.46
N ALA A 209 15.00 16.50 39.72
CA ALA A 209 16.34 16.89 40.17
C ALA A 209 17.40 15.92 39.66
N THR A 210 17.14 14.61 39.82
CA THR A 210 17.92 13.53 39.24
C THR A 210 17.01 12.56 38.48
N THR A 211 17.57 11.88 37.48
CA THR A 211 16.89 10.82 36.73
C THR A 211 17.80 9.60 36.70
N ARG A 212 17.33 8.46 37.22
CA ARG A 212 18.04 7.19 37.23
C ARG A 212 17.25 6.19 36.40
N VAL A 213 17.93 5.46 35.52
CA VAL A 213 17.31 4.43 34.67
C VAL A 213 17.97 3.09 34.97
N LEU A 214 17.20 2.13 35.48
CA LEU A 214 17.67 0.81 35.89
C LEU A 214 16.94 -0.28 35.11
N GLY A 215 17.60 -1.43 34.92
CA GLY A 215 16.95 -2.64 34.40
C GLY A 215 16.26 -3.39 35.53
N LEU A 216 15.11 -4.01 35.23
CA LEU A 216 14.34 -4.82 36.16
C LEU A 216 14.14 -6.21 35.56
N ASP A 217 14.76 -7.23 36.15
CA ASP A 217 14.58 -8.62 35.71
C ASP A 217 13.39 -9.25 36.45
N THR A 218 12.30 -9.46 35.72
CA THR A 218 11.05 -10.08 36.19
C THR A 218 10.91 -11.54 35.76
N ARG A 219 11.95 -12.13 35.14
CA ARG A 219 11.90 -13.49 34.55
C ARG A 219 11.90 -14.60 35.61
N ALA A 220 12.42 -14.35 36.81
CA ALA A 220 12.46 -15.29 37.92
C ALA A 220 11.25 -15.13 38.85
N ALA A 221 10.53 -16.23 39.13
CA ALA A 221 9.23 -16.17 39.80
C ALA A 221 9.26 -15.79 41.29
N ARG A 222 10.43 -15.91 41.97
CA ARG A 222 10.54 -15.67 43.42
C ARG A 222 10.75 -14.19 43.77
N GLU A 223 11.77 -13.56 43.20
CA GLU A 223 12.15 -12.17 43.49
C GLU A 223 12.63 -11.45 42.22
N PRO A 224 12.11 -10.25 41.90
CA PRO A 224 12.66 -9.40 40.86
C PRO A 224 14.08 -8.94 41.21
N ARG A 225 14.95 -8.80 40.21
CA ARG A 225 16.32 -8.27 40.37
C ARG A 225 16.48 -6.92 39.69
N LEU A 226 17.41 -6.10 40.16
CA LEU A 226 17.74 -4.83 39.51
C LEU A 226 19.12 -4.91 38.86
N HIS A 227 19.25 -4.32 37.67
CA HIS A 227 20.50 -4.15 36.94
C HIS A 227 20.85 -2.68 36.79
N ALA A 228 22.15 -2.37 36.81
CA ALA A 228 22.63 -1.00 36.67
C ALA A 228 22.26 -0.33 35.35
N ARG A 229 21.94 -1.09 34.30
CA ARG A 229 21.41 -0.61 33.01
C ARG A 229 20.40 -1.61 32.43
N PRO A 230 19.30 -1.12 31.81
CA PRO A 230 18.33 -1.99 31.17
C PRO A 230 18.91 -2.71 29.95
N PHE A 231 18.36 -3.89 29.70
CA PHE A 231 18.72 -4.88 28.68
C PHE A 231 20.21 -5.28 28.69
N ARG A 232 20.90 -5.13 29.82
CA ARG A 232 22.30 -5.54 30.02
C ARG A 232 22.44 -6.38 31.30
N PRO A 233 22.20 -7.70 31.23
CA PRO A 233 22.34 -8.58 32.40
C PRO A 233 23.77 -8.59 32.96
N ASP A 234 24.78 -8.35 32.10
CA ASP A 234 26.18 -8.22 32.51
C ASP A 234 26.49 -6.90 33.24
N SER A 235 25.53 -5.96 33.29
CA SER A 235 25.63 -4.79 34.16
C SER A 235 25.20 -5.21 35.57
N GLY A 236 26.16 -5.14 36.49
CA GLY A 236 26.09 -5.77 37.82
C GLY A 236 24.77 -5.57 38.55
N GLU A 237 24.36 -6.64 39.24
CA GLU A 237 23.12 -6.68 40.03
C GLU A 237 23.17 -5.66 41.18
N LEU A 238 22.08 -4.94 41.37
CA LEU A 238 21.90 -3.91 42.39
C LEU A 238 20.87 -4.38 43.43
N PRO A 239 21.05 -4.09 44.72
CA PRO A 239 20.07 -4.44 45.73
C PRO A 239 18.80 -3.60 45.56
N LEU A 240 17.62 -4.20 45.81
CA LEU A 240 16.30 -3.53 45.73
C LEU A 240 16.21 -2.27 46.61
N SER A 241 17.03 -2.17 47.65
CA SER A 241 17.16 -0.99 48.50
C SER A 241 17.62 0.27 47.75
N THR A 242 18.26 0.13 46.58
CA THR A 242 18.78 1.22 45.74
C THR A 242 17.69 2.19 45.22
N VAL A 243 16.44 1.72 45.19
CA VAL A 243 15.25 2.50 44.78
C VAL A 243 14.66 3.30 45.96
N ASN A 244 14.95 2.93 47.19
CA ASN A 244 14.42 3.61 48.37
C ASN A 244 15.11 4.96 48.58
N ASP A 245 14.32 6.04 48.55
CA ASP A 245 14.75 7.39 48.89
C ASP A 245 14.15 7.79 50.26
N PRO A 246 14.94 7.87 51.35
CA PRO A 246 14.44 8.24 52.67
C PRO A 246 13.97 9.70 52.74
N SER A 247 14.24 10.54 51.73
CA SER A 247 13.70 11.90 51.66
C SER A 247 12.24 11.96 51.19
N GLY A 248 11.68 10.83 50.70
CA GLY A 248 10.32 10.75 50.16
C GLY A 248 10.12 11.48 48.83
N ARG A 249 11.22 11.87 48.14
CA ARG A 249 11.20 12.63 46.89
C ARG A 249 11.34 11.77 45.64
N ALA A 250 11.64 10.47 45.76
CA ALA A 250 11.69 9.58 44.61
C ALA A 250 10.28 9.24 44.11
N LEU A 251 10.04 9.58 42.84
CA LEU A 251 8.98 9.01 42.03
C LEU A 251 9.52 7.77 41.33
N VAL A 252 8.82 6.64 41.48
CA VAL A 252 9.13 5.37 40.80
C VAL A 252 8.17 5.16 39.64
N LEU A 253 8.71 4.98 38.43
CA LEU A 253 7.92 4.65 37.24
C LEU A 253 8.45 3.34 36.66
N VAL A 254 7.62 2.28 36.68
CA VAL A 254 7.96 0.96 36.14
C VAL A 254 7.40 0.83 34.74
N VAL A 255 8.23 0.61 33.73
CA VAL A 255 7.80 0.36 32.33
C VAL A 255 7.91 -1.13 32.07
N SER A 256 6.78 -1.80 31.82
CA SER A 256 6.72 -3.25 31.61
C SER A 256 5.53 -3.62 30.71
N ASP A 257 5.62 -4.79 30.07
CA ASP A 257 4.51 -5.46 29.39
C ASP A 257 3.74 -6.44 30.31
N GLY A 258 4.20 -6.63 31.56
CA GLY A 258 3.60 -7.53 32.53
C GLY A 258 3.86 -9.02 32.27
N MET A 259 4.69 -9.39 31.30
CA MET A 259 4.83 -10.80 30.88
C MET A 259 5.82 -11.61 31.72
N GLY A 260 6.65 -10.96 32.53
CA GLY A 260 7.56 -11.61 33.47
C GLY A 260 6.85 -12.49 34.51
N THR A 261 7.48 -13.60 34.89
CA THR A 261 6.89 -14.55 35.86
C THR A 261 6.68 -13.94 37.25
N ALA A 262 7.47 -12.93 37.61
CA ALA A 262 7.33 -12.18 38.86
C ALA A 262 6.03 -11.34 38.95
N TRP A 263 5.43 -10.96 37.82
CA TRP A 263 4.11 -10.32 37.79
C TRP A 263 3.03 -11.33 38.16
N ARG A 264 2.99 -12.44 37.43
CA ARG A 264 2.02 -13.55 37.63
C ARG A 264 2.13 -14.21 39.01
N SER A 265 3.32 -14.27 39.62
CA SER A 265 3.51 -14.79 40.98
C SER A 265 3.16 -13.81 42.11
N GLY A 266 2.72 -12.60 41.77
CA GLY A 266 2.48 -11.51 42.72
C GLY A 266 3.74 -10.94 43.37
N ALA A 267 4.94 -11.39 43.01
CA ALA A 267 6.19 -10.88 43.58
C ALA A 267 6.39 -9.40 43.23
N MET A 268 6.07 -9.00 42.00
CA MET A 268 6.15 -7.60 41.58
C MET A 268 5.08 -6.73 42.24
N HIS A 269 3.86 -7.25 42.42
CA HIS A 269 2.78 -6.55 43.14
C HIS A 269 3.19 -6.20 44.58
N ARG A 270 3.80 -7.16 45.30
CA ARG A 270 4.35 -6.93 46.65
C ARG A 270 5.47 -5.89 46.65
N LEU A 271 6.36 -5.90 45.67
CA LEU A 271 7.45 -4.93 45.55
C LEU A 271 6.95 -3.52 45.23
N LEU A 272 5.97 -3.39 44.32
CA LEU A 272 5.30 -2.13 44.01
C LEU A 272 4.60 -1.54 45.23
N ALA A 273 3.87 -2.33 46.00
CA ALA A 273 3.23 -1.87 47.23
C ALA A 273 4.24 -1.30 48.24
N LEU A 274 5.42 -1.91 48.38
CA LEU A 274 6.50 -1.42 49.24
C LEU A 274 7.09 -0.08 48.79
N TRP A 275 7.19 0.18 47.48
CA TRP A 275 7.64 1.48 46.95
C TRP A 275 6.53 2.53 47.02
N ALA A 276 5.30 2.15 46.64
CA ALA A 276 4.10 2.99 46.68
C ALA A 276 3.69 3.42 48.10
N ALA A 277 4.07 2.65 49.12
CA ALA A 277 3.94 3.03 50.52
C ALA A 277 4.93 4.12 50.98
N ARG A 278 5.99 4.39 50.20
CA ARG A 278 7.10 5.31 50.56
C ARG A 278 7.15 6.58 49.72
N GLY A 279 6.66 6.54 48.49
CA GLY A 279 6.61 7.68 47.58
C GLY A 279 5.68 7.42 46.38
N PRO A 280 5.55 8.39 45.46
CA PRO A 280 4.75 8.22 44.25
C PRO A 280 5.28 7.05 43.40
N ALA A 281 4.43 6.06 43.15
CA ALA A 281 4.74 4.94 42.27
C ALA A 281 3.66 4.74 41.21
N ALA A 282 4.07 4.38 39.99
CA ALA A 282 3.15 3.97 38.93
C ALA A 282 3.79 2.92 38.02
N VAL A 283 2.95 2.14 37.37
CA VAL A 283 3.32 1.25 36.27
C VAL A 283 2.90 1.94 34.97
N LEU A 284 3.76 1.92 33.95
CA LEU A 284 3.44 2.26 32.59
C LEU A 284 3.37 0.95 31.80
N GLN A 285 2.15 0.50 31.51
CA GLN A 285 1.89 -0.73 30.78
C GLN A 285 2.12 -0.47 29.29
N THR A 286 2.98 -1.25 28.65
CA THR A 286 3.33 -1.09 27.23
C THR A 286 2.42 -1.86 26.29
N LEU A 287 1.69 -2.85 26.79
CA LEU A 287 0.62 -3.53 26.04
C LEU A 287 -0.64 -2.65 25.93
N PRO A 288 -1.40 -2.74 24.83
CA PRO A 288 -2.67 -2.04 24.70
C PRO A 288 -3.75 -2.67 25.61
N PRO A 289 -4.81 -1.93 25.99
CA PRO A 289 -5.78 -2.36 27.02
C PRO A 289 -6.45 -3.72 26.78
N ASP A 290 -6.73 -4.04 25.53
CA ASP A 290 -7.29 -5.32 25.05
C ASP A 290 -6.39 -6.53 25.36
N MET A 291 -5.09 -6.32 25.56
CA MET A 291 -4.13 -7.38 25.89
C MET A 291 -3.79 -7.46 27.39
N TRP A 292 -4.37 -6.62 28.25
CA TRP A 292 -4.00 -6.56 29.67
C TRP A 292 -4.35 -7.84 30.44
N GLU A 293 -5.49 -8.48 30.13
CA GLU A 293 -5.93 -9.74 30.76
C GLU A 293 -4.96 -10.91 30.53
N ALA A 294 -4.28 -10.93 29.38
CA ALA A 294 -3.27 -11.94 29.07
C ALA A 294 -1.94 -11.69 29.80
N SER A 295 -1.72 -10.48 30.31
CA SER A 295 -0.53 -10.06 31.04
C SER A 295 -0.60 -10.41 32.54
N GLY A 296 0.49 -10.21 33.28
CA GLY A 296 0.49 -10.25 34.74
C GLY A 296 0.13 -8.91 35.41
N ILE A 297 -0.43 -7.95 34.67
CA ILE A 297 -0.84 -6.62 35.14
C ILE A 297 -2.34 -6.46 34.84
N ALA A 298 -3.19 -6.72 35.85
CA ALA A 298 -4.61 -6.41 35.81
C ALA A 298 -4.87 -5.06 36.49
N ALA A 299 -5.85 -4.29 36.03
CA ALA A 299 -6.21 -3.01 36.63
C ALA A 299 -7.69 -2.67 36.46
N GLU A 300 -8.28 -2.09 37.52
CA GLU A 300 -9.67 -1.65 37.57
C GLU A 300 -9.74 -0.13 37.75
N ARG A 301 -10.81 0.53 37.29
CA ARG A 301 -10.95 2.00 37.41
C ARG A 301 -11.49 2.40 38.77
N TRP A 302 -10.76 3.26 39.46
CA TRP A 302 -11.14 3.81 40.76
C TRP A 302 -10.98 5.34 40.78
N GLN A 303 -11.77 6.03 41.60
CA GLN A 303 -11.55 7.44 41.91
C GLN A 303 -10.46 7.57 42.97
N ALA A 304 -9.36 8.24 42.63
CA ALA A 304 -8.24 8.51 43.52
C ALA A 304 -8.13 10.01 43.84
N THR A 305 -7.99 10.33 45.12
CA THR A 305 -7.78 11.70 45.62
C THR A 305 -6.54 11.75 46.50
N THR A 306 -5.63 12.72 46.29
CA THR A 306 -4.50 12.93 47.20
C THR A 306 -4.63 14.21 48.01
N ARG A 307 -4.34 14.13 49.30
CA ARG A 307 -4.23 15.29 50.20
C ARG A 307 -2.80 15.86 50.27
N ARG A 308 -1.82 15.22 49.63
CA ARG A 308 -0.40 15.65 49.64
C ARG A 308 0.18 15.66 48.23
N ILE A 309 0.77 16.79 47.86
CA ILE A 309 1.53 16.97 46.61
C ILE A 309 2.69 15.96 46.60
N GLY A 310 2.68 15.03 45.64
CA GLY A 310 3.60 13.90 45.54
C GLY A 310 3.71 13.05 46.81
N GLY A 311 2.62 12.93 47.57
CA GLY A 311 2.55 11.97 48.66
C GLY A 311 2.65 10.52 48.16
N ALA A 312 3.14 9.64 49.02
CA ALA A 312 3.08 8.19 48.81
C ALA A 312 1.65 7.74 48.48
N ASN A 313 1.50 6.75 47.59
CA ASN A 313 0.19 6.30 47.15
C ASN A 313 -0.66 5.73 48.31
N ALA A 314 -0.01 5.14 49.32
CA ALA A 314 -0.69 4.67 50.54
C ALA A 314 -1.34 5.79 51.38
N ALA A 315 -1.17 7.06 51.00
CA ALA A 315 -1.84 8.22 51.60
C ALA A 315 -2.93 8.83 50.69
N TRP A 316 -3.33 8.13 49.63
CA TRP A 316 -4.45 8.51 48.77
C TRP A 316 -5.76 7.96 49.31
N GLU A 317 -6.84 8.69 49.06
CA GLU A 317 -8.21 8.27 49.34
C GLU A 317 -8.78 7.70 48.05
N VAL A 318 -9.19 6.42 48.10
CA VAL A 318 -9.66 5.67 46.94
C VAL A 318 -11.12 5.28 47.16
N GLY A 319 -11.97 5.54 46.17
CA GLY A 319 -13.38 5.20 46.18
C GLY A 319 -13.84 4.67 44.83
N ASP A 320 -14.92 3.90 44.86
CA ASP A 320 -15.59 3.41 43.65
C ASP A 320 -16.33 4.58 42.96
N PRO A 321 -16.27 4.71 41.63
CA PRO A 321 -16.94 5.81 40.91
C PRO A 321 -18.47 5.76 40.94
N LEU A 322 -19.07 4.60 41.25
CA LEU A 322 -20.51 4.35 41.17
C LEU A 322 -21.12 3.83 42.48
N LEU A 323 -20.36 3.07 43.28
CA LEU A 323 -20.84 2.44 44.50
C LEU A 323 -20.49 3.25 45.76
N PRO A 324 -21.39 3.31 46.77
CA PRO A 324 -21.05 3.81 48.10
C PRO A 324 -19.85 3.06 48.72
N PRO A 325 -19.02 3.72 49.54
CA PRO A 325 -17.83 3.11 50.15
C PRO A 325 -18.15 1.97 51.12
N GLU A 326 -19.39 1.82 51.57
CA GLU A 326 -19.87 0.67 52.35
C GLU A 326 -20.08 -0.60 51.51
N LEU A 327 -20.15 -0.47 50.18
CA LEU A 327 -20.39 -1.56 49.23
C LEU A 327 -19.17 -1.92 48.37
N SER A 328 -18.18 -1.03 48.28
CA SER A 328 -16.97 -1.21 47.47
C SER A 328 -15.78 -0.51 48.15
N THR A 329 -14.81 -1.31 48.62
CA THR A 329 -13.59 -0.84 49.30
C THR A 329 -12.35 -1.29 48.53
N PHE A 330 -11.40 -0.38 48.33
CA PHE A 330 -10.13 -0.70 47.70
C PHE A 330 -9.16 -1.40 48.68
N ASP A 331 -8.82 -2.66 48.41
CA ASP A 331 -7.90 -3.45 49.24
C ASP A 331 -6.44 -3.29 48.80
N GLY A 332 -5.63 -2.65 49.64
CA GLY A 332 -4.17 -2.58 49.50
C GLY A 332 -3.61 -1.17 49.27
N VAL A 333 -2.41 -1.10 48.69
CA VAL A 333 -1.76 0.18 48.34
C VAL A 333 -2.06 0.49 46.87
N PRO A 334 -2.70 1.62 46.54
CA PRO A 334 -3.09 1.90 45.16
C PRO A 334 -1.86 2.15 44.29
N VAL A 335 -1.80 1.53 43.10
CA VAL A 335 -0.71 1.74 42.14
C VAL A 335 -1.32 1.96 40.76
N PRO A 336 -1.26 3.17 40.18
CA PRO A 336 -1.79 3.41 38.84
C PRO A 336 -1.10 2.58 37.77
N VAL A 337 -1.89 2.04 36.84
CA VAL A 337 -1.45 1.34 35.63
C VAL A 337 -1.74 2.23 34.43
N LEU A 338 -0.76 3.03 34.07
CA LEU A 338 -0.86 4.09 33.07
C LEU A 338 -0.59 3.55 31.67
N GLU A 339 -1.28 4.12 30.69
CA GLU A 339 -0.97 3.96 29.27
C GLU A 339 0.07 5.02 28.84
N PRO A 340 0.86 4.78 27.78
CA PRO A 340 1.79 5.76 27.20
C PRO A 340 1.08 6.88 26.41
N THR A 341 -0.07 7.36 26.88
CA THR A 341 -0.95 8.33 26.22
C THR A 341 -0.98 9.68 26.93
N SER A 342 -1.33 10.75 26.22
CA SER A 342 -1.34 12.13 26.76
C SER A 342 -2.51 12.43 27.71
N GLU A 343 -3.46 11.50 27.83
CA GLU A 343 -4.60 11.53 28.76
C GLU A 343 -4.24 10.85 30.09
N SER A 344 -3.89 9.56 30.05
CA SER A 344 -3.51 8.78 31.25
C SER A 344 -2.39 9.45 32.06
N LEU A 345 -1.34 9.93 31.39
CA LEU A 345 -0.22 10.64 32.04
C LEU A 345 -0.60 12.04 32.56
N ARG A 346 -1.64 12.68 32.01
CA ARG A 346 -2.11 14.02 32.43
C ARG A 346 -2.85 13.95 33.74
N ASP A 347 -3.74 12.98 33.92
CA ASP A 347 -4.56 12.88 35.10
C ASP A 347 -3.78 12.36 36.30
N TRP A 348 -2.85 11.42 36.09
CA TRP A 348 -1.84 11.07 37.07
C TRP A 348 -0.92 12.26 37.46
N ALA A 349 -0.43 13.03 36.47
CA ALA A 349 0.39 14.22 36.76
C ALA A 349 -0.39 15.31 37.51
N ARG A 350 -1.68 15.49 37.21
CA ARG A 350 -2.58 16.41 37.93
C ARG A 350 -2.79 15.97 39.38
N LEU A 351 -3.10 14.70 39.61
CA LEU A 351 -3.23 14.11 40.94
C LEU A 351 -1.98 14.39 41.77
N LEU A 352 -0.80 13.98 41.28
CA LEU A 352 0.45 14.18 42.01
C LEU A 352 0.79 15.66 42.26
N ALA A 353 0.45 16.55 41.34
CA ALA A 353 0.82 17.96 41.43
C ALA A 353 -0.16 18.82 42.26
N SER A 354 -1.38 18.37 42.50
CA SER A 354 -2.48 19.20 43.02
C SER A 354 -3.19 18.55 44.21
N PRO A 355 -3.10 19.11 45.44
CA PRO A 355 -3.77 18.54 46.60
C PRO A 355 -5.28 18.77 46.51
N GLY A 356 -6.07 17.79 46.94
CA GLY A 356 -7.54 17.82 46.86
C GLY A 356 -8.10 17.63 45.45
N THR A 357 -7.27 17.24 44.48
CA THR A 357 -7.74 16.84 43.14
C THR A 357 -8.12 15.37 43.14
N THR A 358 -9.34 15.08 42.68
CA THR A 358 -9.85 13.73 42.41
C THR A 358 -9.72 13.45 40.92
N VAL A 359 -9.26 12.25 40.56
CA VAL A 359 -9.22 11.74 39.18
C VAL A 359 -9.63 10.28 39.14
N GLU A 360 -10.19 9.82 38.04
CA GLU A 360 -10.37 8.39 37.77
C GLU A 360 -9.10 7.82 37.16
N LEU A 361 -8.57 6.75 37.75
CA LEU A 361 -7.38 6.07 37.26
C LEU A 361 -7.58 4.55 37.33
N PRO A 362 -7.07 3.79 36.32
CA PRO A 362 -6.85 2.36 36.48
C PRO A 362 -5.81 2.11 37.59
N LEU A 363 -6.20 1.38 38.63
CA LEU A 363 -5.34 0.95 39.74
C LEU A 363 -5.09 -0.56 39.64
N LEU A 364 -3.86 -0.97 39.91
CA LEU A 364 -3.39 -2.35 39.86
C LEU A 364 -4.22 -3.25 40.80
N SER A 365 -4.92 -4.22 40.23
CA SER A 365 -5.66 -5.25 40.97
C SER A 365 -4.69 -6.32 41.51
N PRO A 366 -5.00 -6.98 42.65
CA PRO A 366 -4.23 -8.13 43.10
C PRO A 366 -4.37 -9.30 42.10
N PRO A 367 -3.34 -10.14 41.92
CA PRO A 367 -3.43 -11.30 41.05
C PRO A 367 -4.43 -12.33 41.60
N ASP A 368 -5.33 -12.82 40.74
CA ASP A 368 -6.35 -13.82 41.12
C ASP A 368 -5.69 -15.16 41.52
N PRO A 369 -5.85 -15.64 42.77
CA PRO A 369 -5.32 -16.92 43.20
C PRO A 369 -5.97 -18.14 42.54
N TYR A 370 -7.13 -17.98 41.89
CA TYR A 370 -7.82 -19.02 41.11
C TYR A 370 -7.73 -18.82 39.60
N GLY A 371 -7.10 -17.74 39.15
CA GLY A 371 -6.80 -17.49 37.74
C GLY A 371 -5.97 -18.64 37.19
N SER A 372 -6.57 -19.43 36.28
CA SER A 372 -6.02 -20.69 35.78
C SER A 372 -4.54 -20.57 35.42
N VAL A 373 -3.68 -21.21 36.21
CA VAL A 373 -2.29 -21.45 35.82
C VAL A 373 -2.31 -22.51 34.72
N ALA A 374 -2.59 -22.06 33.50
CA ALA A 374 -2.24 -22.75 32.27
C ALA A 374 -0.70 -22.85 32.21
N GLY A 375 -0.15 -23.79 32.99
CA GLY A 375 1.27 -24.07 33.04
C GLY A 375 1.76 -24.38 31.63
N ALA A 376 2.92 -23.83 31.27
CA ALA A 376 3.45 -23.79 29.91
C ALA A 376 3.68 -25.19 29.29
N ARG A 377 2.59 -25.79 28.81
CA ARG A 377 2.52 -27.02 28.04
C ARG A 377 1.87 -26.67 26.70
N ASP A 378 2.63 -26.84 25.64
CA ASP A 378 2.24 -26.74 24.23
C ASP A 378 1.65 -25.40 23.71
N LEU A 379 1.92 -24.27 24.39
CA LEU A 379 1.78 -22.92 23.81
C LEU A 379 2.66 -22.68 22.56
N THR A 380 3.53 -23.63 22.19
CA THR A 380 4.40 -23.54 21.01
C THR A 380 3.78 -24.13 19.73
N SER A 381 2.54 -24.63 19.80
CA SER A 381 1.82 -25.11 18.62
C SER A 381 1.30 -23.96 17.77
N ALA A 382 1.59 -23.99 16.46
CA ALA A 382 1.02 -23.03 15.51
C ALA A 382 -0.51 -23.10 15.42
N GLN A 383 -1.12 -24.22 15.84
CA GLN A 383 -2.57 -24.36 15.94
C GLN A 383 -3.12 -23.60 17.16
N HIS A 384 -2.55 -23.79 18.36
CA HIS A 384 -2.96 -23.01 19.53
C HIS A 384 -2.78 -21.50 19.34
N PHE A 385 -1.74 -21.07 18.60
CA PHE A 385 -1.60 -19.67 18.23
C PHE A 385 -2.70 -19.22 17.25
N ARG A 386 -3.06 -20.04 16.26
CA ARG A 386 -4.18 -19.77 15.34
C ARG A 386 -5.51 -19.58 16.06
N ASP A 387 -5.75 -20.39 17.09
CA ASP A 387 -7.01 -20.41 17.83
C ASP A 387 -7.13 -19.25 18.85
N ALA A 388 -6.02 -18.58 19.17
CA ALA A 388 -5.94 -17.52 20.18
C ALA A 388 -5.52 -16.13 19.66
N ALA A 389 -4.95 -16.03 18.47
CA ALA A 389 -4.46 -14.78 17.89
C ALA A 389 -5.44 -14.16 16.89
N THR A 390 -5.35 -12.84 16.70
CA THR A 390 -6.09 -12.15 15.63
C THR A 390 -5.70 -12.69 14.25
N PRO A 391 -6.62 -12.70 13.26
CA PRO A 391 -6.30 -13.10 11.88
C PRO A 391 -5.12 -12.33 11.29
N GLU A 392 -5.01 -11.03 11.62
CA GLU A 392 -3.93 -10.14 11.25
C GLU A 392 -2.59 -10.53 11.89
N ALA A 393 -2.57 -10.90 13.17
CA ALA A 393 -1.36 -11.41 13.84
C ALA A 393 -0.95 -12.79 13.31
N TYR A 394 -1.91 -13.68 13.06
CA TYR A 394 -1.64 -14.99 12.46
C TYR A 394 -1.03 -14.87 11.05
N ARG A 395 -1.60 -14.00 10.21
CA ARG A 395 -1.05 -13.69 8.88
C ARG A 395 0.31 -13.00 8.98
N LEU A 396 0.51 -12.09 9.94
CA LEU A 396 1.81 -11.44 10.18
C LEU A 396 2.88 -12.48 10.59
N ALA A 397 2.53 -13.48 11.41
CA ALA A 397 3.43 -14.56 11.79
C ALA A 397 3.96 -15.34 10.57
N ALA A 398 3.13 -15.55 9.54
CA ALA A 398 3.56 -16.18 8.29
C ALA A 398 4.57 -15.33 7.50
N HIS A 399 4.33 -14.02 7.37
CA HIS A 399 5.28 -13.10 6.72
C HIS A 399 6.60 -12.98 7.51
N LEU A 400 6.54 -13.03 8.85
CA LEU A 400 7.73 -13.09 9.70
C LEU A 400 8.47 -14.44 9.56
N ALA A 401 7.76 -15.57 9.53
CA ALA A 401 8.33 -16.89 9.34
C ALA A 401 9.06 -17.02 8.00
N ALA A 402 8.51 -16.43 6.92
CA ALA A 402 9.13 -16.42 5.59
C ALA A 402 10.50 -15.72 5.55
N VAL A 403 10.71 -14.72 6.40
CA VAL A 403 11.92 -13.87 6.44
C VAL A 403 12.86 -14.25 7.61
N SER A 404 12.52 -15.30 8.36
CA SER A 404 13.28 -15.76 9.53
C SER A 404 14.58 -16.53 9.15
N PRO A 405 15.66 -16.45 9.96
CA PRO A 405 15.79 -15.76 11.25
C PRO A 405 16.00 -14.24 11.12
N LEU A 406 15.44 -13.46 12.04
CA LEU A 406 15.31 -12.01 11.95
C LEU A 406 15.38 -11.28 13.31
N SER A 407 15.64 -9.97 13.31
CA SER A 407 15.71 -9.14 14.54
C SER A 407 14.50 -8.20 14.66
N VAL A 408 14.28 -7.58 15.83
CA VAL A 408 13.12 -6.70 16.07
C VAL A 408 12.97 -5.56 15.04
N PRO A 409 14.02 -4.84 14.63
CA PRO A 409 13.92 -3.86 13.54
C PRO A 409 13.48 -4.46 12.20
N VAL A 410 13.85 -5.72 11.91
CA VAL A 410 13.36 -6.44 10.72
C VAL A 410 11.90 -6.86 10.90
N MET A 411 11.46 -7.24 12.11
CA MET A 411 10.03 -7.47 12.40
C MET A 411 9.20 -6.23 12.06
N ARG A 412 9.67 -5.04 12.45
CA ARG A 412 9.01 -3.75 12.13
C ARG A 412 9.05 -3.40 10.63
N LEU A 413 10.11 -3.81 9.92
CA LEU A 413 10.17 -3.69 8.47
C LEU A 413 9.15 -4.62 7.77
N VAL A 414 8.99 -5.86 8.24
CA VAL A 414 7.95 -6.79 7.76
C VAL A 414 6.56 -6.22 8.06
N GLN A 415 6.32 -5.75 9.29
CA GLN A 415 5.08 -5.11 9.75
C GLN A 415 4.67 -3.92 8.87
N SER A 416 5.61 -3.11 8.39
CA SER A 416 5.34 -1.97 7.49
C SER A 416 5.30 -2.35 6.00
N ALA A 417 5.74 -3.55 5.63
CA ALA A 417 5.78 -4.04 4.25
C ALA A 417 4.55 -4.90 3.86
N VAL A 418 3.80 -5.43 4.82
CA VAL A 418 2.55 -6.17 4.53
C VAL A 418 1.48 -5.26 3.86
N PRO A 419 0.51 -5.84 3.13
CA PRO A 419 -0.50 -5.06 2.39
C PRO A 419 -1.67 -4.53 3.24
N TRP A 420 -1.69 -4.78 4.56
CA TRP A 420 -2.72 -4.31 5.49
C TRP A 420 -2.11 -3.48 6.63
N PRO A 421 -2.88 -2.67 7.38
CA PRO A 421 -2.34 -1.84 8.46
C PRO A 421 -1.99 -2.66 9.71
N ALA A 422 -0.82 -3.32 9.71
CA ALA A 422 -0.36 -4.10 10.85
C ALA A 422 0.14 -3.20 12.00
N THR A 423 -0.50 -3.30 13.17
CA THR A 423 -0.18 -2.54 14.38
C THR A 423 0.95 -3.20 15.18
N THR A 424 1.51 -2.48 16.16
CA THR A 424 2.46 -3.09 17.10
C THR A 424 1.78 -4.13 18.00
N SER A 425 0.46 -4.06 18.20
CA SER A 425 -0.34 -5.08 18.91
C SER A 425 -0.25 -6.43 18.21
N HIS A 426 -0.47 -6.49 16.89
CA HIS A 426 -0.34 -7.74 16.13
C HIS A 426 1.08 -8.32 16.23
N LEU A 427 2.11 -7.47 16.23
CA LEU A 427 3.50 -7.93 16.42
C LEU A 427 3.76 -8.42 17.86
N ALA A 428 3.13 -7.80 18.85
CA ALA A 428 3.18 -8.26 20.24
C ALA A 428 2.50 -9.63 20.37
N GLU A 429 1.30 -9.84 19.82
CA GLU A 429 0.62 -11.14 19.79
C GLU A 429 1.54 -12.25 19.29
N VAL A 430 2.19 -12.08 18.12
CA VAL A 430 3.12 -13.10 17.57
C VAL A 430 4.30 -13.40 18.50
N PHE A 431 4.82 -12.38 19.20
CA PHE A 431 5.96 -12.53 20.10
C PHE A 431 5.55 -13.16 21.45
N LEU A 432 4.36 -12.83 21.95
CA LEU A 432 3.80 -13.37 23.19
C LEU A 432 3.21 -14.77 23.03
N GLY A 433 2.73 -15.11 21.83
CA GLY A 433 2.17 -16.40 21.45
C GLY A 433 3.18 -17.56 21.35
N GLY A 434 4.42 -17.39 21.84
CA GLY A 434 5.38 -18.50 22.03
C GLY A 434 6.00 -19.10 20.77
N LEU A 435 5.61 -18.66 19.58
CA LEU A 435 6.14 -19.13 18.29
C LEU A 435 7.59 -18.72 18.03
N VAL A 436 7.98 -17.55 18.54
CA VAL A 436 9.25 -16.89 18.26
C VAL A 436 10.25 -17.18 19.39
N ARG A 437 11.43 -17.70 19.05
CA ARG A 437 12.47 -18.11 20.01
C ARG A 437 13.80 -17.40 19.73
N PRO A 438 14.62 -17.08 20.76
CA PRO A 438 15.96 -16.53 20.55
C PRO A 438 16.83 -17.47 19.70
N HIS A 439 17.56 -16.91 18.73
CA HIS A 439 18.44 -17.62 17.82
C HIS A 439 19.88 -17.07 17.94
N PRO A 440 20.93 -17.91 17.85
CA PRO A 440 22.32 -17.45 17.91
C PRO A 440 22.63 -16.41 16.81
N ALA A 441 23.35 -15.36 17.18
CA ALA A 441 23.77 -14.33 16.23
C ALA A 441 24.81 -14.87 15.23
N PRO A 442 24.80 -14.43 13.96
CA PRO A 442 25.77 -14.87 12.94
C PRO A 442 27.16 -14.22 13.10
N VAL A 443 27.40 -13.44 14.15
CA VAL A 443 28.68 -12.79 14.44
C VAL A 443 29.11 -13.00 15.90
N PRO A 444 30.43 -13.08 16.19
CA PRO A 444 30.94 -13.12 17.55
C PRO A 444 30.75 -11.76 18.26
N GLY A 445 30.26 -11.79 19.50
CA GLY A 445 30.24 -10.64 20.41
C GLY A 445 28.85 -10.28 20.95
N PRO A 446 28.78 -9.45 22.01
CA PRO A 446 27.52 -9.04 22.62
C PRO A 446 26.79 -8.01 21.72
N LEU A 447 25.78 -8.48 20.99
CA LEU A 447 24.91 -7.59 20.20
C LEU A 447 24.10 -6.65 21.12
N PRO A 448 23.84 -5.40 20.71
CA PRO A 448 22.85 -4.56 21.37
C PRO A 448 21.49 -5.26 21.40
N ALA A 449 20.73 -5.11 22.48
CA ALA A 449 19.56 -5.93 22.78
C ALA A 449 18.52 -6.00 21.64
N LYS A 450 18.25 -4.88 20.96
CA LYS A 450 17.35 -4.79 19.79
C LYS A 450 17.80 -5.60 18.56
N HIS A 451 19.08 -5.96 18.47
CA HIS A 451 19.66 -6.78 17.40
C HIS A 451 19.77 -8.26 17.76
N ARG A 452 19.23 -8.70 18.92
CA ARG A 452 19.01 -10.12 19.18
C ARG A 452 18.21 -10.72 18.02
N VAL A 453 18.68 -11.86 17.53
CA VAL A 453 18.08 -12.59 16.43
C VAL A 453 17.08 -13.58 17.01
N PHE A 454 15.97 -13.75 16.30
CA PHE A 454 14.89 -14.66 16.65
C PHE A 454 14.56 -15.54 15.44
N ASP A 455 14.09 -16.75 15.73
CA ASP A 455 13.64 -17.70 14.73
C ASP A 455 12.40 -18.46 15.21
N PHE A 456 11.66 -19.03 14.28
CA PHE A 456 10.52 -19.90 14.53
C PHE A 456 10.98 -21.37 14.61
N ALA A 457 10.22 -22.23 15.29
CA ALA A 457 10.43 -23.68 15.15
C ALA A 457 10.06 -24.14 13.73
N GLU A 458 10.73 -25.16 13.20
CA GLU A 458 10.57 -25.56 11.79
C GLU A 458 9.16 -26.11 11.51
N GLU A 459 8.56 -26.76 12.51
CA GLU A 459 7.16 -27.21 12.52
C GLU A 459 6.20 -26.00 12.47
N SER A 460 6.49 -24.93 13.23
CA SER A 460 5.68 -23.71 13.18
C SER A 460 5.83 -23.00 11.83
N LYS A 461 7.04 -22.96 11.25
CA LYS A 461 7.28 -22.38 9.92
C LYS A 461 6.48 -23.10 8.84
N SER A 462 6.44 -24.43 8.84
CA SER A 462 5.71 -25.16 7.79
C SER A 462 4.22 -24.79 7.80
N VAL A 463 3.56 -24.85 8.96
CA VAL A 463 2.13 -24.51 9.11
C VAL A 463 1.86 -23.04 8.76
N LEU A 464 2.70 -22.10 9.22
CA LEU A 464 2.51 -20.68 8.95
C LEU A 464 2.74 -20.32 7.47
N LEU A 465 3.73 -20.92 6.79
CA LEU A 465 3.99 -20.64 5.38
C LEU A 465 2.89 -21.18 4.46
N ASP A 466 2.25 -22.27 4.85
CA ASP A 466 1.16 -22.88 4.08
C ASP A 466 -0.19 -22.16 4.32
N SER A 467 -0.28 -21.21 5.27
CA SER A 467 -1.51 -20.46 5.60
C SER A 467 -1.73 -19.17 4.79
N VAL A 468 -0.73 -18.71 4.04
CA VAL A 468 -0.77 -17.46 3.26
C VAL A 468 -0.37 -17.72 1.80
N PRO A 469 -1.05 -17.12 0.80
CA PRO A 469 -0.67 -17.29 -0.60
C PRO A 469 0.79 -16.94 -0.87
N GLN A 470 1.52 -17.84 -1.54
CA GLN A 470 2.96 -17.70 -1.79
C GLN A 470 3.33 -16.41 -2.55
N ALA A 471 2.46 -15.98 -3.47
CA ALA A 471 2.60 -14.71 -4.19
C ALA A 471 2.57 -13.48 -3.25
N GLU A 472 1.86 -13.55 -2.12
CA GLU A 472 1.82 -12.51 -1.10
C GLU A 472 3.14 -12.48 -0.30
N LEU A 473 3.62 -13.64 0.14
CA LEU A 473 4.92 -13.77 0.84
C LEU A 473 6.08 -13.24 -0.03
N LEU A 474 6.09 -13.58 -1.32
CA LEU A 474 7.06 -13.08 -2.29
C LEU A 474 6.93 -11.56 -2.53
N ARG A 475 5.71 -11.01 -2.60
CA ARG A 475 5.48 -9.56 -2.71
C ARG A 475 6.05 -8.82 -1.50
N THR A 476 5.75 -9.27 -0.27
CA THR A 476 6.28 -8.68 0.96
C THR A 476 7.81 -8.77 1.01
N SER A 477 8.39 -9.93 0.68
CA SER A 477 9.85 -10.12 0.61
C SER A 477 10.52 -9.16 -0.40
N ARG A 478 9.92 -8.93 -1.57
CA ARG A 478 10.43 -7.98 -2.57
C ARG A 478 10.29 -6.53 -2.17
N ARG A 479 9.25 -6.18 -1.40
CA ARG A 479 9.06 -4.83 -0.84
C ARG A 479 10.08 -4.55 0.26
N ILE A 480 10.37 -5.54 1.10
CA ILE A 480 11.48 -5.53 2.08
C ILE A 480 12.83 -5.36 1.37
N GLY A 481 13.09 -6.15 0.32
CA GLY A 481 14.33 -6.06 -0.47
C GLY A 481 14.56 -4.65 -1.04
N ARG A 482 13.60 -4.12 -1.80
CA ARG A 482 13.67 -2.76 -2.35
C ARG A 482 13.85 -1.69 -1.26
N ARG A 483 13.15 -1.82 -0.13
CA ARG A 483 13.30 -0.85 0.97
C ARG A 483 14.67 -0.91 1.63
N LEU A 484 15.31 -2.07 1.71
CA LEU A 484 16.69 -2.21 2.19
C LEU A 484 17.72 -1.68 1.17
N GLU A 485 17.45 -1.82 -0.13
CA GLU A 485 18.26 -1.23 -1.21
C GLU A 485 18.19 0.29 -1.22
N GLU A 486 17.01 0.90 -1.07
CA GLU A 486 16.82 2.35 -0.93
C GLU A 486 17.60 2.97 0.26
N LEU A 487 17.81 2.17 1.31
CA LEU A 487 18.50 2.57 2.54
C LEU A 487 20.00 2.24 2.52
N ALA A 488 20.47 1.45 1.54
CA ALA A 488 21.87 1.13 1.38
C ALA A 488 22.66 2.37 0.95
N GLY A 489 23.64 2.77 1.76
CA GLY A 489 24.53 3.91 1.49
C GLY A 489 24.21 5.21 2.23
N SER A 490 23.15 5.28 3.06
CA SER A 490 22.66 6.55 3.64
C SER A 490 22.61 6.65 5.17
N SER A 491 23.13 5.68 5.95
CA SER A 491 23.15 5.78 7.43
C SER A 491 24.22 4.92 8.16
N PRO A 492 24.86 5.40 9.26
CA PRO A 492 26.05 4.76 9.83
C PRO A 492 25.94 3.74 11.00
N ASP A 493 24.77 3.24 11.47
CA ASP A 493 24.73 2.20 12.56
C ASP A 493 23.51 1.24 12.54
N PHE A 494 23.64 -0.11 12.38
CA PHE A 494 22.45 -1.03 12.47
C PHE A 494 22.60 -2.58 12.62
N PRO A 495 23.75 -3.22 12.39
CA PRO A 495 23.83 -4.56 11.73
C PRO A 495 22.54 -5.37 11.46
N ALA A 496 22.03 -5.27 10.21
CA ALA A 496 21.42 -6.37 9.48
C ALA A 496 22.28 -6.65 8.24
N TRP A 497 22.45 -7.91 7.88
CA TRP A 497 23.59 -8.35 7.06
C TRP A 497 23.27 -8.33 5.57
N LEU A 498 23.29 -7.13 4.99
CA LEU A 498 23.35 -6.96 3.53
C LEU A 498 24.78 -7.22 3.06
N ALA A 499 24.97 -8.15 2.13
CA ALA A 499 26.27 -8.36 1.49
C ALA A 499 26.63 -7.13 0.65
N HIS A 500 27.76 -6.50 0.93
CA HIS A 500 28.21 -5.28 0.26
C HIS A 500 29.73 -5.35 0.05
N PRO A 501 30.25 -5.14 -1.18
CA PRO A 501 31.66 -5.35 -1.49
C PRO A 501 32.62 -4.56 -0.59
N ASP A 502 32.25 -3.34 -0.19
CA ASP A 502 33.07 -2.46 0.64
C ASP A 502 32.80 -2.51 2.15
N GLY A 503 32.06 -3.53 2.62
CA GLY A 503 31.66 -3.64 4.03
C GLY A 503 32.80 -3.94 5.02
N PRO A 504 32.82 -3.32 6.22
CA PRO A 504 33.90 -3.52 7.19
C PRO A 504 33.80 -4.83 8.00
N ALA A 505 32.69 -5.57 7.91
CA ALA A 505 32.43 -6.76 8.71
C ALA A 505 32.23 -8.01 7.84
N HIS A 506 32.65 -9.17 8.34
CA HIS A 506 32.77 -10.42 7.59
C HIS A 506 31.69 -11.43 8.00
N LEU A 507 31.01 -12.03 7.03
CA LEU A 507 30.05 -13.11 7.25
C LEU A 507 30.70 -14.50 7.21
N PRO A 508 30.40 -15.40 8.17
CA PRO A 508 30.78 -16.81 8.06
C PRO A 508 30.08 -17.47 6.85
N GLY A 509 30.80 -18.34 6.13
CA GLY A 509 30.36 -18.92 4.85
C GLY A 509 29.10 -19.80 4.90
N SER A 510 28.56 -20.07 6.09
CA SER A 510 27.30 -20.80 6.32
C SER A 510 26.04 -19.94 6.17
N HIS A 511 26.15 -18.60 6.22
CA HIS A 511 24.98 -17.71 6.24
C HIS A 511 24.72 -17.07 4.87
N GLN A 512 23.47 -17.12 4.43
CA GLN A 512 23.01 -16.58 3.16
C GLN A 512 22.38 -15.18 3.35
N PRO A 513 22.56 -14.23 2.42
CA PRO A 513 22.00 -12.87 2.52
C PRO A 513 20.47 -12.87 2.36
N PHE A 514 19.78 -11.78 2.73
CA PHE A 514 18.30 -11.67 2.62
C PHE A 514 17.73 -11.98 1.23
N THR A 515 18.50 -11.79 0.16
CA THR A 515 18.16 -12.21 -1.21
C THR A 515 18.09 -13.74 -1.42
N SER A 516 18.36 -14.55 -0.40
CA SER A 516 18.13 -16.00 -0.39
C SER A 516 16.76 -16.42 0.13
N VAL A 517 15.93 -15.50 0.66
CA VAL A 517 14.53 -15.81 1.03
C VAL A 517 13.77 -16.32 -0.19
N GLU A 518 13.92 -15.64 -1.35
CA GLU A 518 13.41 -16.16 -2.63
C GLU A 518 13.98 -17.54 -2.94
N ARG A 519 15.30 -17.78 -2.79
CA ARG A 519 15.90 -19.11 -3.08
C ARG A 519 15.36 -20.23 -2.19
N ARG A 520 15.09 -19.95 -0.91
CA ARG A 520 14.62 -20.96 0.05
C ARG A 520 13.13 -21.31 -0.15
N LEU A 521 12.32 -20.30 -0.49
CA LEU A 521 10.95 -20.50 -0.97
C LEU A 521 10.95 -21.27 -2.31
N LEU A 522 11.69 -20.81 -3.32
CA LEU A 522 11.77 -21.44 -4.64
C LEU A 522 12.27 -22.90 -4.58
N ALA A 523 13.24 -23.21 -3.71
CA ALA A 523 13.73 -24.58 -3.52
C ALA A 523 12.67 -25.51 -2.90
N ARG A 524 11.79 -25.00 -2.02
CA ARG A 524 10.65 -25.76 -1.46
C ARG A 524 9.55 -26.00 -2.51
N PHE A 525 9.46 -25.15 -3.54
CA PHE A 525 8.53 -25.29 -4.67
C PHE A 525 9.12 -26.01 -5.89
N GLY A 526 10.15 -26.85 -5.70
CA GLY A 526 10.68 -27.73 -6.73
C GLY A 526 11.57 -27.05 -7.78
N VAL A 527 11.83 -25.74 -7.67
CA VAL A 527 12.77 -25.03 -8.54
C VAL A 527 14.19 -25.44 -8.20
N SER A 528 14.65 -26.49 -8.88
CA SER A 528 15.98 -27.07 -8.70
C SER A 528 17.03 -26.18 -9.37
N PHE A 529 17.57 -25.21 -8.64
CA PHE A 529 18.87 -24.63 -8.98
C PHE A 529 19.94 -25.73 -8.82
N GLU A 530 20.81 -25.89 -9.82
CA GLU A 530 21.91 -26.86 -9.75
C GLU A 530 22.72 -26.65 -8.47
N ARG A 531 22.89 -27.73 -7.69
CA ARG A 531 23.75 -27.69 -6.50
C ARG A 531 25.17 -27.37 -6.95
N LEU A 532 25.70 -26.22 -6.53
CA LEU A 532 27.13 -25.99 -6.55
C LEU A 532 27.79 -27.08 -5.68
N PRO A 533 28.65 -27.95 -6.24
CA PRO A 533 29.11 -29.14 -5.54
C PRO A 533 30.18 -28.78 -4.50
N GLY A 534 29.85 -28.98 -3.23
CA GLY A 534 30.75 -28.87 -2.10
C GLY A 534 30.87 -30.18 -1.33
N ILE A 535 31.41 -31.23 -1.97
CA ILE A 535 32.14 -32.37 -1.40
C ILE A 535 32.84 -33.08 -2.58
N SER A 536 34.11 -33.45 -2.38
CA SER A 536 35.05 -33.82 -3.44
C SER A 536 34.96 -35.27 -3.93
N VAL A 537 34.83 -35.47 -5.25
CA VAL A 537 35.33 -36.65 -5.98
C VAL A 537 35.94 -36.17 -7.32
N ARG A 538 37.00 -36.83 -7.80
CA ARG A 538 37.83 -36.43 -8.95
C ARG A 538 37.16 -36.59 -10.33
N GLU A 539 37.44 -35.61 -11.21
CA GLU A 539 37.64 -35.69 -12.69
C GLU A 539 36.52 -36.22 -13.62
N PRO A 540 36.54 -35.89 -14.94
CA PRO A 540 37.24 -34.80 -15.63
C PRO A 540 36.32 -33.83 -16.40
N GLU A 541 36.92 -32.70 -16.81
CA GLU A 541 36.57 -31.77 -17.90
C GLU A 541 35.14 -31.79 -18.51
N ARG A 542 34.45 -30.64 -18.44
CA ARG A 542 33.41 -30.27 -19.40
C ARG A 542 33.59 -28.87 -19.95
N THR A 543 33.68 -28.82 -21.28
CA THR A 543 33.69 -27.65 -22.13
C THR A 543 32.46 -26.75 -21.94
N THR A 544 32.67 -25.46 -22.17
CA THR A 544 31.67 -24.39 -22.12
C THR A 544 30.48 -24.66 -23.04
N ALA A 545 29.27 -24.65 -22.49
CA ALA A 545 28.02 -24.73 -23.27
C ALA A 545 27.56 -23.32 -23.71
N GLY A 546 27.07 -23.20 -24.94
CA GLY A 546 26.47 -21.97 -25.47
C GLY A 546 25.06 -21.70 -24.92
N ALA A 547 24.55 -20.49 -25.17
CA ALA A 547 23.30 -19.99 -24.60
C ALA A 547 22.04 -20.80 -24.97
N ASP A 548 22.04 -21.52 -26.10
CA ASP A 548 20.86 -22.18 -26.67
C ASP A 548 20.56 -23.58 -26.08
N GLY A 549 21.31 -24.02 -25.07
CA GLY A 549 21.06 -25.28 -24.34
C GLY A 549 21.41 -26.57 -25.09
N TRP A 550 21.86 -26.47 -26.35
CA TRP A 550 22.44 -27.58 -27.12
C TRP A 550 23.87 -27.87 -26.65
N ARG A 551 24.27 -29.15 -26.72
CA ARG A 551 25.61 -29.64 -26.34
C ARG A 551 26.12 -30.63 -27.39
N PRO A 552 27.45 -30.82 -27.53
CA PRO A 552 28.00 -31.87 -28.39
C PRO A 552 27.49 -33.27 -28.01
N LEU A 553 27.48 -34.20 -28.98
CA LEU A 553 27.23 -35.61 -28.71
C LEU A 553 28.26 -36.18 -27.73
N THR A 554 27.84 -37.18 -26.96
CA THR A 554 28.69 -37.98 -26.07
C THR A 554 28.87 -39.39 -26.66
N GLY A 555 29.87 -40.13 -26.21
CA GLY A 555 30.11 -41.52 -26.68
C GLY A 555 28.99 -42.54 -26.39
N ALA A 556 27.93 -42.14 -25.67
CA ALA A 556 26.73 -42.94 -25.45
C ALA A 556 25.55 -42.54 -26.37
N ASP A 557 25.71 -41.52 -27.20
CA ASP A 557 24.70 -41.08 -28.17
C ASP A 557 24.96 -41.73 -29.54
N PRO A 558 23.93 -42.11 -30.30
CA PRO A 558 24.12 -42.71 -31.61
C PRO A 558 24.65 -41.68 -32.62
N ALA A 559 25.57 -42.09 -33.50
CA ALA A 559 26.08 -41.21 -34.57
C ALA A 559 25.04 -40.96 -35.69
N ARG A 560 24.09 -41.89 -35.85
CA ARG A 560 22.98 -41.83 -36.82
C ARG A 560 21.71 -42.38 -36.20
N LEU A 561 20.57 -41.83 -36.62
CA LEU A 561 19.26 -42.24 -36.12
C LEU A 561 18.27 -42.07 -37.29
N GLY A 562 17.73 -43.19 -37.77
CA GLY A 562 17.14 -43.25 -39.11
C GLY A 562 18.14 -42.85 -40.21
N PRO A 563 17.71 -42.13 -41.25
CA PRO A 563 18.60 -41.62 -42.31
C PRO A 563 19.44 -40.40 -41.89
N TYR A 564 19.28 -39.88 -40.68
CA TYR A 564 19.89 -38.62 -40.24
C TYR A 564 21.22 -38.85 -39.50
N ILE A 565 22.22 -38.02 -39.81
CA ILE A 565 23.49 -37.93 -39.09
C ILE A 565 23.35 -36.88 -37.99
N LEU A 566 23.63 -37.26 -36.74
CA LEU A 566 23.46 -36.38 -35.58
C LEU A 566 24.69 -35.50 -35.34
N ARG A 567 24.48 -34.29 -34.80
CA ARG A 567 25.52 -33.27 -34.55
C ARG A 567 25.54 -32.80 -33.10
N ASP A 568 24.36 -32.45 -32.58
CA ASP A 568 24.17 -31.88 -31.24
C ASP A 568 23.06 -32.61 -30.50
N ARG A 569 23.07 -32.52 -29.17
CA ARG A 569 22.04 -33.05 -28.27
C ARG A 569 21.48 -32.00 -27.32
N ARG A 570 20.22 -32.16 -26.95
CA ARG A 570 19.54 -31.41 -25.87
C ARG A 570 18.73 -32.40 -25.04
N ARG A 571 19.02 -32.49 -23.73
CA ARG A 571 18.40 -33.47 -22.84
C ARG A 571 17.07 -32.93 -22.30
N GLY A 572 15.96 -33.61 -22.61
CA GLY A 572 14.64 -33.31 -22.05
C GLY A 572 14.34 -34.09 -20.76
N ARG A 573 13.13 -33.87 -20.22
CA ARG A 573 12.66 -34.57 -19.01
C ARG A 573 12.53 -36.08 -19.25
N ARG A 574 11.75 -36.49 -20.26
CA ARG A 574 11.48 -37.92 -20.61
C ARG A 574 12.16 -38.39 -21.90
N THR A 575 12.54 -37.47 -22.78
CA THR A 575 13.10 -37.72 -24.11
C THR A 575 14.46 -37.01 -24.29
N VAL A 576 15.22 -37.39 -25.32
CA VAL A 576 16.40 -36.64 -25.80
C VAL A 576 16.08 -36.09 -27.18
N LEU A 577 16.46 -34.84 -27.40
CA LEU A 577 16.44 -34.19 -28.71
C LEU A 577 17.85 -34.18 -29.29
N TYR A 578 17.95 -34.41 -30.59
CA TYR A 578 19.19 -34.31 -31.37
C TYR A 578 18.98 -33.40 -32.57
N ARG A 579 20.00 -32.62 -32.95
CA ARG A 579 20.02 -31.92 -34.25
C ARG A 579 20.77 -32.79 -35.24
N GLY A 580 20.24 -32.98 -36.43
CA GLY A 580 20.89 -33.79 -37.47
C GLY A 580 20.51 -33.37 -38.88
N THR A 581 21.19 -33.95 -39.86
CA THR A 581 20.92 -33.76 -41.29
C THR A 581 20.76 -35.07 -42.03
N ASP A 582 19.84 -35.13 -42.98
CA ASP A 582 19.70 -36.26 -43.91
C ASP A 582 20.80 -36.25 -45.00
N ALA A 583 20.68 -37.14 -45.98
CA ALA A 583 21.60 -37.24 -47.11
C ALA A 583 21.45 -36.09 -48.14
N GLN A 584 20.33 -35.36 -48.10
CA GLN A 584 20.00 -34.22 -48.95
C GLN A 584 20.48 -32.89 -48.33
N GLY A 585 20.87 -32.89 -47.05
CA GLY A 585 21.30 -31.72 -46.30
C GLY A 585 20.18 -31.02 -45.52
N THR A 586 18.97 -31.59 -45.49
CA THR A 586 17.82 -31.05 -44.74
C THR A 586 18.12 -31.13 -43.24
N GLU A 587 18.01 -30.01 -42.52
CA GLU A 587 18.08 -30.03 -41.06
C GLU A 587 16.80 -30.57 -40.43
N ALA A 588 16.98 -31.47 -39.46
CA ALA A 588 15.90 -32.01 -38.64
C ALA A 588 16.27 -31.98 -37.16
N VAL A 589 15.25 -31.80 -36.33
CA VAL A 589 15.31 -32.09 -34.90
C VAL A 589 14.71 -33.47 -34.68
N LEU A 590 15.49 -34.40 -34.15
CA LEU A 590 15.07 -35.77 -33.89
C LEU A 590 14.79 -35.96 -32.41
N ARG A 591 13.71 -36.66 -32.06
CA ARG A 591 13.37 -37.00 -30.67
C ARG A 591 13.29 -38.52 -30.51
N THR A 592 13.86 -39.02 -29.41
CA THR A 592 13.82 -40.42 -29.01
C THR A 592 13.70 -40.52 -27.47
N PRO A 593 13.22 -41.63 -26.87
CA PRO A 593 13.13 -41.79 -25.43
C PRO A 593 14.52 -41.76 -24.79
N ARG A 594 14.58 -41.35 -23.53
CA ARG A 594 15.82 -41.42 -22.75
C ARG A 594 16.17 -42.89 -22.44
N PRO A 595 17.39 -43.36 -22.79
CA PRO A 595 17.81 -44.74 -22.51
C PRO A 595 18.02 -45.00 -21.01
N ASP A 596 18.13 -43.93 -20.20
CA ASP A 596 18.26 -43.98 -18.75
C ASP A 596 16.90 -43.92 -17.99
N LEU A 597 15.77 -44.10 -18.69
CA LEU A 597 14.41 -44.09 -18.13
C LEU A 597 13.60 -45.33 -18.52
N PRO A 598 12.46 -45.63 -17.83
CA PRO A 598 11.67 -46.84 -18.09
C PRO A 598 11.19 -46.97 -19.53
N ALA A 599 11.17 -48.20 -20.05
CA ALA A 599 10.77 -48.52 -21.42
C ALA A 599 9.34 -48.05 -21.78
N ALA A 600 8.47 -47.85 -20.80
CA ALA A 600 7.14 -47.25 -21.00
C ALA A 600 7.18 -45.88 -21.70
N ASN A 601 8.24 -45.10 -21.51
CA ASN A 601 8.43 -43.80 -22.18
C ASN A 601 8.58 -43.91 -23.71
N ALA A 602 8.79 -45.11 -24.26
CA ALA A 602 8.79 -45.34 -25.71
C ALA A 602 7.44 -44.98 -26.36
N GLN A 603 6.33 -45.11 -25.64
CA GLN A 603 4.98 -44.84 -26.14
C GLN A 603 4.70 -43.33 -26.36
N LEU A 604 5.54 -42.44 -25.82
CA LEU A 604 5.42 -40.99 -26.02
C LEU A 604 5.76 -40.57 -27.46
N ILE A 605 6.64 -41.33 -28.15
CA ILE A 605 7.07 -41.00 -29.52
C ILE A 605 5.97 -41.26 -30.56
N PRO A 606 5.26 -42.41 -30.56
CA PRO A 606 4.07 -42.60 -31.40
C PRO A 606 2.98 -41.57 -31.17
N MET A 607 2.72 -41.16 -29.91
CA MET A 607 1.72 -40.14 -29.60
C MET A 607 2.09 -38.76 -30.14
N GLU A 608 3.34 -38.33 -29.95
CA GLU A 608 3.79 -37.05 -30.49
C GLU A 608 3.82 -37.06 -32.03
N ALA A 609 4.16 -38.19 -32.66
CA ALA A 609 4.08 -38.34 -34.11
C ALA A 609 2.63 -38.23 -34.65
N ASP A 610 1.64 -38.83 -33.97
CA ASP A 610 0.21 -38.65 -34.31
C ASP A 610 -0.22 -37.18 -34.13
N ALA A 611 0.12 -36.55 -33.00
CA ALA A 611 -0.19 -35.14 -32.75
C ALA A 611 0.39 -34.21 -33.83
N LEU A 612 1.68 -34.37 -34.19
CA LEU A 612 2.33 -33.60 -35.26
C LEU A 612 1.71 -33.89 -36.64
N SER A 613 1.31 -35.14 -36.90
CA SER A 613 0.67 -35.54 -38.16
C SER A 613 -0.74 -34.94 -38.32
N ARG A 614 -1.50 -34.80 -37.23
CA ARG A 614 -2.82 -34.15 -37.24
C ARG A 614 -2.73 -32.63 -37.36
N LEU A 615 -1.71 -32.01 -36.77
CA LEU A 615 -1.49 -30.55 -36.83
C LEU A 615 -0.85 -30.09 -38.16
N GLN A 616 -0.20 -30.98 -38.91
CA GLN A 616 0.31 -30.73 -40.28
C GLN A 616 1.21 -29.47 -40.41
N GLY A 617 1.97 -29.14 -39.37
CA GLY A 617 2.83 -27.94 -39.35
C GLY A 617 2.12 -26.63 -38.96
N GLN A 618 0.81 -26.65 -38.66
CA GLN A 618 0.07 -25.48 -38.20
C GLN A 618 0.27 -25.30 -36.68
N TYR A 619 0.85 -24.17 -36.27
CA TYR A 619 1.20 -23.85 -34.88
C TYR A 619 2.07 -24.91 -34.18
N ALA A 620 2.70 -25.81 -34.92
CA ALA A 620 3.55 -26.89 -34.45
C ALA A 620 4.58 -27.22 -35.54
N PRO A 621 5.74 -27.79 -35.21
CA PRO A 621 6.72 -28.18 -36.22
C PRO A 621 6.18 -29.29 -37.14
N ALA A 622 6.55 -29.28 -38.42
CA ALA A 622 6.14 -30.33 -39.35
C ALA A 622 6.86 -31.66 -39.04
N LEU A 623 6.13 -32.78 -39.05
CA LEU A 623 6.71 -34.12 -38.99
C LEU A 623 7.37 -34.44 -40.33
N LEU A 624 8.66 -34.76 -40.33
CA LEU A 624 9.46 -35.08 -41.53
C LEU A 624 9.55 -36.59 -41.77
N ALA A 625 9.79 -37.36 -40.70
CA ALA A 625 9.90 -38.81 -40.73
C ALA A 625 9.69 -39.41 -39.33
N ALA A 626 9.39 -40.69 -39.22
CA ALA A 626 9.40 -41.41 -37.95
C ALA A 626 9.74 -42.90 -38.12
N GLY A 627 10.54 -43.43 -37.20
CA GLY A 627 10.82 -44.87 -37.07
C GLY A 627 10.14 -45.39 -35.80
N LEU A 628 8.82 -45.51 -35.82
CA LEU A 628 8.03 -45.90 -34.64
C LEU A 628 8.18 -47.39 -34.27
N GLY A 629 8.63 -48.22 -35.21
CA GLY A 629 8.94 -49.64 -34.99
C GLY A 629 10.40 -49.91 -34.63
N ASP A 630 11.25 -48.88 -34.62
CA ASP A 630 12.68 -49.02 -34.30
C ASP A 630 12.89 -49.11 -32.78
N SER A 631 14.06 -49.61 -32.36
CA SER A 631 14.43 -49.74 -30.94
C SER A 631 15.75 -49.02 -30.66
N PRO A 632 15.74 -47.81 -30.06
CA PRO A 632 14.58 -47.07 -29.57
C PRO A 632 13.77 -46.40 -30.70
N PRO A 633 12.46 -46.15 -30.51
CA PRO A 633 11.64 -45.47 -31.52
C PRO A 633 12.04 -44.00 -31.62
N TRP A 634 11.75 -43.39 -32.77
CA TRP A 634 12.09 -41.99 -33.00
C TRP A 634 11.14 -41.28 -33.97
N LEU A 635 11.12 -39.95 -33.85
CA LEU A 635 10.53 -39.03 -34.83
C LEU A 635 11.55 -37.95 -35.21
N ALA A 636 11.43 -37.43 -36.43
CA ALA A 636 12.19 -36.31 -36.97
C ALA A 636 11.20 -35.21 -37.39
N MET A 637 11.44 -33.99 -36.91
CA MET A 637 10.58 -32.83 -37.07
C MET A 637 11.38 -31.63 -37.55
N ALA A 638 10.73 -30.71 -38.26
CA ALA A 638 11.34 -29.47 -38.72
C ALA A 638 11.87 -28.64 -37.52
N PRO A 639 13.02 -27.96 -37.66
CA PRO A 639 13.49 -27.03 -36.64
C PRO A 639 12.51 -25.87 -36.48
N ILE A 640 12.23 -25.48 -35.24
CA ILE A 640 11.40 -24.30 -34.93
C ILE A 640 12.27 -23.06 -35.09
N GLY A 641 12.07 -22.30 -36.16
CA GLY A 641 12.79 -21.07 -36.48
C GLY A 641 12.58 -20.63 -37.93
N GLU A 642 12.91 -19.38 -38.24
CA GLU A 642 12.88 -18.85 -39.61
C GLU A 642 14.29 -18.89 -40.24
N PRO A 643 14.41 -19.11 -41.56
CA PRO A 643 15.71 -19.32 -42.20
C PRO A 643 16.64 -18.09 -42.25
N GLU A 644 16.14 -16.88 -41.93
CA GLU A 644 16.91 -15.63 -42.06
C GLU A 644 17.45 -15.05 -40.74
N THR A 645 17.14 -15.62 -39.57
CA THR A 645 17.61 -15.09 -38.28
C THR A 645 18.95 -15.70 -37.85
N GLY A 646 20.00 -14.88 -37.79
CA GLY A 646 21.36 -15.33 -37.46
C GLY A 646 21.58 -15.68 -35.98
N HIS A 647 22.20 -16.85 -35.74
CA HIS A 647 22.93 -17.24 -34.52
C HIS A 647 22.20 -17.16 -33.15
N GLY A 648 20.87 -17.10 -33.14
CA GLY A 648 20.06 -17.38 -31.96
C GLY A 648 18.70 -17.94 -32.37
N GLY A 649 18.22 -18.98 -31.69
CA GLY A 649 16.89 -19.55 -31.95
C GLY A 649 15.75 -18.58 -31.59
N PRO A 650 14.51 -18.84 -32.07
CA PRO A 650 13.35 -18.03 -31.68
C PRO A 650 13.14 -18.09 -30.16
N PRO A 651 12.80 -16.98 -29.50
CA PRO A 651 12.65 -16.93 -28.05
C PRO A 651 11.39 -17.69 -27.60
N ARG A 652 11.46 -18.26 -26.42
CA ARG A 652 10.27 -18.77 -25.72
C ARG A 652 9.45 -17.61 -25.16
N LEU A 653 8.14 -17.82 -25.02
CA LEU A 653 7.27 -16.83 -24.38
C LEU A 653 7.77 -16.47 -22.97
N SER A 654 8.23 -17.46 -22.19
CA SER A 654 8.83 -17.23 -20.87
C SER A 654 10.12 -16.38 -20.89
N GLU A 655 10.93 -16.49 -21.95
CA GLU A 655 12.15 -15.69 -22.15
C GLU A 655 11.83 -14.23 -22.51
N VAL A 656 10.78 -13.99 -23.31
CA VAL A 656 10.28 -12.65 -23.62
C VAL A 656 9.87 -11.93 -22.33
N PHE A 657 9.09 -12.60 -21.48
CA PHE A 657 8.70 -12.07 -20.16
C PHE A 657 9.90 -11.86 -19.23
N ALA A 658 10.87 -12.79 -19.19
CA ALA A 658 12.06 -12.66 -18.37
C ALA A 658 12.93 -11.45 -18.76
N ARG A 659 13.09 -11.18 -20.07
CA ARG A 659 13.79 -9.99 -20.58
C ARG A 659 13.03 -8.70 -20.24
N SER A 660 11.73 -8.66 -20.49
CA SER A 660 10.87 -7.51 -20.14
C SER A 660 10.93 -7.15 -18.66
N LEU A 661 10.98 -8.15 -17.76
CA LEU A 661 11.12 -7.94 -16.33
C LEU A 661 12.51 -7.39 -15.93
N GLN A 662 13.57 -7.80 -16.62
CA GLN A 662 14.93 -7.28 -16.41
C GLN A 662 15.09 -5.84 -16.93
N ASP A 663 14.50 -5.54 -18.09
CA ASP A 663 14.56 -4.21 -18.72
C ASP A 663 13.53 -3.20 -18.15
N GLY A 664 12.59 -3.64 -17.30
CA GLY A 664 11.53 -2.79 -16.74
C GLY A 664 10.49 -2.34 -17.77
N THR A 665 10.35 -3.06 -18.88
CA THR A 665 9.44 -2.75 -20.00
C THR A 665 8.23 -3.68 -20.03
N ALA A 666 7.19 -3.33 -20.79
CA ALA A 666 6.08 -4.27 -21.03
C ALA A 666 6.52 -5.37 -22.03
N PRO A 667 6.09 -6.64 -21.86
CA PRO A 667 6.51 -7.75 -22.72
C PRO A 667 5.96 -7.61 -24.15
N PHE A 668 4.77 -7.04 -24.29
CA PHE A 668 4.14 -6.68 -25.55
C PHE A 668 3.45 -5.33 -25.43
N ASP A 669 3.27 -4.63 -26.57
CA ASP A 669 2.29 -3.56 -26.67
C ASP A 669 0.86 -4.10 -26.86
N LEU A 670 -0.13 -3.21 -26.94
CA LEU A 670 -1.55 -3.59 -27.05
C LEU A 670 -1.84 -4.46 -28.28
N VAL A 671 -1.25 -4.15 -29.44
CA VAL A 671 -1.56 -4.84 -30.70
C VAL A 671 -0.82 -6.18 -30.76
N ARG A 672 0.48 -6.19 -30.43
CA ARG A 672 1.27 -7.44 -30.32
C ARG A 672 0.69 -8.39 -29.27
N GLY A 673 0.28 -7.86 -28.12
CA GLY A 673 -0.33 -8.65 -27.05
C GLY A 673 -1.65 -9.30 -27.48
N LEU A 674 -2.48 -8.59 -28.25
CA LEU A 674 -3.71 -9.16 -28.85
C LEU A 674 -3.41 -10.20 -29.94
N LEU A 675 -2.38 -10.00 -30.76
CA LEU A 675 -1.98 -10.95 -31.80
C LEU A 675 -1.43 -12.26 -31.20
N VAL A 676 -0.50 -12.19 -30.24
CA VAL A 676 0.00 -13.37 -29.53
C VAL A 676 -1.14 -14.12 -28.82
N SER A 677 -2.03 -13.37 -28.16
CA SER A 677 -3.26 -13.91 -27.55
C SER A 677 -4.14 -14.67 -28.56
N TRP A 678 -4.33 -14.11 -29.76
CA TRP A 678 -5.15 -14.67 -30.82
C TRP A 678 -4.52 -15.93 -31.43
N HIS A 679 -3.22 -15.91 -31.70
CA HIS A 679 -2.48 -17.08 -32.17
C HIS A 679 -2.51 -18.24 -31.15
N LEU A 680 -2.36 -17.96 -29.86
CA LEU A 680 -2.51 -18.98 -28.80
C LEU A 680 -3.91 -19.60 -28.76
N ALA A 681 -4.96 -18.77 -28.88
CA ALA A 681 -6.34 -19.25 -28.91
C ALA A 681 -6.64 -20.10 -30.16
N ASN A 682 -6.12 -19.71 -31.33
CA ASN A 682 -6.25 -20.50 -32.56
C ASN A 682 -5.47 -21.82 -32.51
N ALA A 683 -4.23 -21.81 -32.00
CA ALA A 683 -3.43 -23.01 -31.83
C ALA A 683 -4.17 -24.04 -30.96
N LEU A 684 -4.72 -23.60 -29.82
CA LEU A 684 -5.50 -24.47 -28.95
C LEU A 684 -6.83 -24.93 -29.58
N ALA A 685 -7.51 -24.06 -30.33
CA ALA A 685 -8.73 -24.42 -31.06
C ALA A 685 -8.46 -25.50 -32.15
N LEU A 686 -7.32 -25.43 -32.83
CA LEU A 686 -6.88 -26.45 -33.78
C LEU A 686 -6.53 -27.77 -33.10
N CYS A 687 -5.85 -27.75 -31.95
CA CYS A 687 -5.64 -28.96 -31.14
C CYS A 687 -6.99 -29.61 -30.79
N HIS A 688 -7.94 -28.86 -30.23
CA HIS A 688 -9.24 -29.41 -29.84
C HIS A 688 -10.03 -29.96 -31.04
N ALA A 689 -9.99 -29.29 -32.20
CA ALA A 689 -10.61 -29.78 -33.42
C ALA A 689 -9.97 -31.07 -33.97
N ALA A 690 -8.67 -31.29 -33.69
CA ALA A 690 -7.92 -32.49 -34.06
C ALA A 690 -8.05 -33.66 -33.04
N GLY A 691 -8.86 -33.52 -31.98
CA GLY A 691 -8.96 -34.51 -30.90
C GLY A 691 -7.78 -34.51 -29.93
N LEU A 692 -7.00 -33.42 -29.91
CA LEU A 692 -5.78 -33.24 -29.12
C LEU A 692 -6.03 -32.27 -27.96
N VAL A 693 -5.66 -32.66 -26.74
CA VAL A 693 -5.70 -31.78 -25.56
C VAL A 693 -4.28 -31.71 -24.94
N PRO A 694 -3.65 -30.52 -24.85
CA PRO A 694 -2.35 -30.37 -24.18
C PRO A 694 -2.48 -30.63 -22.68
N ALA A 695 -1.60 -31.45 -22.10
CA ALA A 695 -1.60 -31.69 -20.66
C ALA A 695 -0.96 -30.54 -19.84
N ASP A 696 -0.06 -29.78 -20.46
CA ASP A 696 0.56 -28.57 -19.89
C ASP A 696 0.62 -27.48 -20.98
N PHE A 697 -0.22 -26.45 -20.85
CA PHE A 697 -0.30 -25.32 -21.79
C PHE A 697 0.28 -24.06 -21.14
N ALA A 698 1.60 -24.07 -20.96
CA ALA A 698 2.35 -23.02 -20.27
C ALA A 698 3.37 -22.31 -21.18
N MET A 699 3.90 -21.17 -20.72
CA MET A 699 4.82 -20.29 -21.48
C MET A 699 6.08 -21.01 -22.00
N ASP A 700 6.57 -22.03 -21.30
CA ASP A 700 7.81 -22.74 -21.68
C ASP A 700 7.62 -23.67 -22.90
N GLY A 701 6.38 -24.02 -23.23
CA GLY A 701 6.01 -24.81 -24.41
C GLY A 701 5.70 -23.95 -25.65
N VAL A 702 5.76 -22.62 -25.54
CA VAL A 702 5.39 -21.68 -26.61
C VAL A 702 6.63 -20.94 -27.11
N TYR A 703 6.92 -21.06 -28.40
CA TYR A 703 7.90 -20.25 -29.13
C TYR A 703 7.20 -19.08 -29.84
N VAL A 704 7.80 -17.89 -29.78
CA VAL A 704 7.33 -16.69 -30.48
C VAL A 704 8.15 -16.52 -31.76
N LEU A 705 7.50 -16.63 -32.91
CA LEU A 705 8.05 -16.40 -34.25
C LEU A 705 7.64 -15.00 -34.72
N ARG A 706 8.17 -14.50 -35.85
CA ARG A 706 7.95 -13.09 -36.24
C ARG A 706 6.49 -12.78 -36.57
N ARG A 707 5.76 -13.77 -37.11
CA ARG A 707 4.35 -13.67 -37.55
C ARG A 707 3.37 -14.64 -36.87
N THR A 708 3.85 -15.51 -35.97
CA THR A 708 2.98 -16.55 -35.35
C THR A 708 3.59 -17.09 -34.05
N VAL A 709 2.96 -18.08 -33.44
CA VAL A 709 3.53 -18.88 -32.34
C VAL A 709 3.67 -20.34 -32.76
N ALA A 710 4.60 -21.07 -32.14
CA ALA A 710 4.74 -22.51 -32.31
C ALA A 710 4.72 -23.22 -30.96
N LEU A 711 3.84 -24.21 -30.83
CA LEU A 711 3.78 -25.15 -29.72
C LEU A 711 4.89 -26.19 -29.87
N ALA A 712 5.52 -26.52 -28.75
CA ALA A 712 6.61 -27.48 -28.66
C ALA A 712 6.41 -28.44 -27.47
N ASP A 713 7.22 -29.50 -27.45
CA ASP A 713 7.19 -30.55 -26.41
C ASP A 713 5.83 -31.28 -26.31
N LEU A 714 5.24 -31.61 -27.48
CA LEU A 714 3.93 -32.25 -27.64
C LEU A 714 3.89 -33.72 -27.18
N SER A 715 4.84 -34.14 -26.33
CA SER A 715 4.98 -35.51 -25.84
C SER A 715 4.02 -35.88 -24.71
N ASP A 716 3.43 -34.88 -24.03
CA ASP A 716 2.43 -35.05 -22.97
C ASP A 716 1.07 -34.47 -23.43
N TYR A 717 0.39 -35.18 -24.33
CA TYR A 717 -0.95 -34.83 -24.85
C TYR A 717 -1.98 -35.93 -24.56
N VAL A 718 -3.26 -35.56 -24.48
CA VAL A 718 -4.39 -36.48 -24.60
C VAL A 718 -4.76 -36.57 -26.07
N VAL A 719 -4.87 -37.79 -26.58
CA VAL A 719 -5.27 -38.07 -27.96
C VAL A 719 -6.54 -38.92 -27.92
N ASP A 720 -7.66 -38.39 -28.42
CA ASP A 720 -8.97 -39.06 -28.43
C ASP A 720 -9.37 -39.66 -27.06
N GLY A 721 -9.09 -38.92 -25.98
CA GLY A 721 -9.36 -39.32 -24.59
C GLY A 721 -8.31 -40.26 -23.96
N ARG A 722 -7.27 -40.68 -24.69
CA ARG A 722 -6.17 -41.50 -24.16
C ARG A 722 -5.02 -40.62 -23.67
N TYR A 723 -4.63 -40.80 -22.39
CA TYR A 723 -3.54 -40.09 -21.75
C TYR A 723 -2.54 -41.09 -21.15
N LEU A 724 -1.24 -40.90 -21.39
CA LEU A 724 -0.17 -41.76 -20.85
C LEU A 724 0.58 -41.16 -19.66
N GLY A 725 0.19 -39.97 -19.20
CA GLY A 725 0.75 -39.35 -18.00
C GLY A 725 0.14 -39.90 -16.70
N SER A 726 0.73 -39.49 -15.58
CA SER A 726 0.28 -39.86 -14.24
C SER A 726 -0.76 -38.86 -13.71
N GLY A 727 -2.03 -39.28 -13.57
CA GLY A 727 -3.11 -38.47 -13.03
C GLY A 727 -4.42 -38.62 -13.81
N PRO A 728 -5.46 -37.82 -13.50
CA PRO A 728 -6.64 -37.71 -14.35
C PRO A 728 -6.25 -37.15 -15.73
N ALA A 729 -6.94 -37.58 -16.79
CA ALA A 729 -6.72 -37.06 -18.13
C ALA A 729 -7.20 -35.60 -18.21
N PRO A 730 -6.35 -34.64 -18.61
CA PRO A 730 -6.74 -33.24 -18.71
C PRO A 730 -7.80 -33.03 -19.79
N THR A 731 -8.74 -32.13 -19.53
CA THR A 731 -9.86 -31.85 -20.44
C THR A 731 -9.62 -30.59 -21.27
N ALA A 732 -10.35 -30.45 -22.39
CA ALA A 732 -10.32 -29.23 -23.21
C ALA A 732 -10.66 -27.96 -22.40
N ALA A 733 -11.50 -28.09 -21.36
CA ALA A 733 -11.84 -27.00 -20.44
C ALA A 733 -10.66 -26.61 -19.52
N ASP A 734 -9.74 -27.53 -19.22
CA ASP A 734 -8.55 -27.23 -18.41
C ASP A 734 -7.48 -26.52 -19.24
N SER A 735 -7.31 -26.91 -20.51
CA SER A 735 -6.46 -26.17 -21.44
C SER A 735 -7.01 -24.76 -21.74
N VAL A 736 -8.34 -24.57 -21.78
CA VAL A 736 -8.96 -23.23 -21.82
C VAL A 736 -8.65 -22.42 -20.55
N ARG A 737 -8.61 -23.06 -19.37
CA ARG A 737 -8.22 -22.40 -18.13
C ARG A 737 -6.78 -21.89 -18.18
N ALA A 738 -5.87 -22.72 -18.69
CA ALA A 738 -4.48 -22.35 -18.92
C ALA A 738 -4.34 -21.21 -19.95
N LEU A 739 -5.11 -21.24 -21.06
CA LEU A 739 -5.20 -20.13 -22.00
C LEU A 739 -5.66 -18.84 -21.30
N GLY A 740 -6.71 -18.89 -20.47
CA GLY A 740 -7.19 -17.75 -19.69
C GLY A 740 -6.10 -17.10 -18.83
N ALA A 741 -5.28 -17.91 -18.16
CA ALA A 741 -4.16 -17.44 -17.35
C ALA A 741 -3.05 -16.80 -18.20
N LEU A 742 -2.72 -17.38 -19.36
CA LEU A 742 -1.78 -16.78 -20.31
C LEU A 742 -2.29 -15.45 -20.86
N LEU A 743 -3.58 -15.35 -21.21
CA LEU A 743 -4.21 -14.11 -21.68
C LEU A 743 -4.16 -13.01 -20.62
N GLN A 744 -4.46 -13.34 -19.36
CA GLN A 744 -4.36 -12.42 -18.21
C GLN A 744 -2.93 -11.92 -17.98
N LEU A 745 -1.92 -12.76 -18.25
CA LEU A 745 -0.50 -12.43 -18.12
C LEU A 745 0.02 -11.58 -19.29
N ILE A 746 -0.31 -11.93 -20.55
CA ILE A 746 0.06 -11.17 -21.77
C ILE A 746 -0.54 -9.76 -21.75
N SER A 747 -1.73 -9.62 -21.20
CA SER A 747 -2.42 -8.33 -21.06
C SER A 747 -2.00 -7.53 -19.80
N THR A 748 -1.00 -7.99 -19.05
CA THR A 748 -0.52 -7.31 -17.83
C THR A 748 0.73 -6.48 -18.07
N LYS A 749 0.69 -5.22 -17.61
CA LYS A 749 1.82 -4.30 -17.70
C LYS A 749 2.74 -4.50 -16.50
N ALA A 750 3.98 -4.92 -16.74
CA ALA A 750 4.98 -5.08 -15.69
C ALA A 750 5.18 -3.76 -14.91
N GLY A 751 5.26 -3.86 -13.57
CA GLY A 751 5.60 -2.73 -12.70
C GLY A 751 4.49 -1.74 -12.35
N VAL A 752 3.22 -1.98 -12.77
CA VAL A 752 2.09 -1.10 -12.43
C VAL A 752 1.07 -1.84 -11.57
N GLU A 753 0.90 -1.40 -10.31
CA GLU A 753 -0.23 -1.76 -9.46
C GLU A 753 -1.34 -0.71 -9.61
N VAL A 754 -2.55 -1.12 -9.98
CA VAL A 754 -3.74 -0.25 -10.03
C VAL A 754 -4.68 -0.65 -8.89
N PRO A 755 -4.96 0.23 -7.91
CA PRO A 755 -5.89 -0.10 -6.82
C PRO A 755 -7.29 -0.44 -7.33
N SER A 756 -7.99 -1.34 -6.61
CA SER A 756 -9.42 -1.67 -6.78
C SER A 756 -9.88 -2.39 -8.06
N LEU A 757 -8.97 -3.01 -8.82
CA LEU A 757 -9.32 -3.91 -9.94
C LEU A 757 -8.78 -5.34 -9.72
N PRO A 758 -9.41 -6.38 -10.32
CA PRO A 758 -8.87 -7.73 -10.33
C PRO A 758 -7.46 -7.77 -10.92
N GLU A 759 -6.58 -8.58 -10.35
CA GLU A 759 -5.17 -8.63 -10.72
C GLU A 759 -4.99 -9.12 -12.17
N GLY A 760 -4.67 -8.21 -13.10
CA GLY A 760 -4.36 -8.54 -14.51
C GLY A 760 -5.16 -7.74 -15.55
N MET A 761 -4.88 -7.98 -16.84
CA MET A 761 -5.55 -7.30 -17.97
C MET A 761 -5.42 -5.77 -18.01
N HIS A 762 -4.30 -5.23 -17.53
CA HIS A 762 -3.95 -3.81 -17.54
C HIS A 762 -3.96 -3.15 -18.93
N LEU A 763 -3.71 -3.90 -20.00
CA LEU A 763 -3.76 -3.42 -21.39
C LEU A 763 -5.21 -3.35 -21.94
N TRP A 764 -6.17 -4.04 -21.32
CA TRP A 764 -7.56 -4.16 -21.79
C TRP A 764 -8.54 -3.44 -20.85
N GLN A 765 -8.26 -2.18 -20.52
CA GLN A 765 -9.03 -1.38 -19.55
C GLN A 765 -9.93 -0.33 -20.23
N GLY A 766 -11.07 -0.03 -19.59
CA GLY A 766 -12.11 0.88 -20.09
C GLY A 766 -13.30 0.16 -20.74
N ASP A 767 -14.42 0.88 -20.90
CA ASP A 767 -15.75 0.33 -21.24
C ASP A 767 -15.75 -0.59 -22.49
N GLY A 768 -14.97 -0.23 -23.52
CA GLY A 768 -14.89 -1.01 -24.76
C GLY A 768 -14.33 -2.43 -24.60
N TRP A 769 -13.59 -2.70 -23.51
CA TRP A 769 -12.90 -3.98 -23.26
C TRP A 769 -13.62 -4.86 -22.23
N GLU A 770 -14.78 -4.45 -21.72
CA GLU A 770 -15.51 -5.18 -20.69
C GLU A 770 -15.93 -6.58 -21.15
N GLU A 771 -16.39 -6.74 -22.41
CA GLU A 771 -16.71 -8.05 -22.97
C GLU A 771 -15.48 -8.97 -23.08
N LEU A 772 -14.32 -8.43 -23.47
CA LEU A 772 -13.07 -9.20 -23.56
C LEU A 772 -12.60 -9.67 -22.17
N ARG A 773 -12.58 -8.75 -21.19
CA ARG A 773 -12.21 -9.10 -19.80
C ARG A 773 -13.19 -10.11 -19.21
N GLY A 774 -14.50 -9.94 -19.42
CA GLY A 774 -15.52 -10.89 -18.99
C GLY A 774 -15.35 -12.27 -19.64
N LEU A 775 -14.96 -12.32 -20.92
CA LEU A 775 -14.65 -13.58 -21.62
C LEU A 775 -13.39 -14.26 -21.07
N VAL A 776 -12.33 -13.51 -20.76
CA VAL A 776 -11.10 -14.06 -20.15
C VAL A 776 -11.35 -14.56 -18.73
N LEU A 777 -12.18 -13.84 -17.94
CA LEU A 777 -12.60 -14.31 -16.62
C LEU A 777 -13.46 -15.59 -16.70
N ARG A 778 -14.33 -15.75 -17.72
CA ARG A 778 -15.04 -17.02 -17.95
C ARG A 778 -14.11 -18.18 -18.32
N CYS A 779 -12.96 -17.94 -18.97
CA CYS A 779 -11.96 -18.99 -19.16
C CYS A 779 -11.39 -19.51 -17.82
N LEU A 780 -11.35 -18.66 -16.79
CA LEU A 780 -10.79 -18.97 -15.47
C LEU A 780 -11.80 -19.56 -14.47
N ASP A 781 -13.09 -19.63 -14.84
CA ASP A 781 -14.20 -20.10 -14.00
C ASP A 781 -13.90 -21.48 -13.37
N ASP A 782 -14.26 -21.65 -12.10
CA ASP A 782 -14.07 -22.90 -11.38
C ASP A 782 -14.94 -24.03 -11.94
N ASP A 783 -16.11 -23.71 -12.50
CA ASP A 783 -17.00 -24.64 -13.19
C ASP A 783 -16.54 -24.86 -14.67
N PRO A 784 -16.05 -26.06 -15.04
CA PRO A 784 -15.58 -26.33 -16.40
C PRO A 784 -16.66 -26.15 -17.47
N ALA A 785 -17.94 -26.30 -17.12
CA ALA A 785 -19.06 -26.18 -18.06
C ALA A 785 -19.38 -24.72 -18.45
N ARG A 786 -18.85 -23.73 -17.71
CA ARG A 786 -19.04 -22.30 -17.97
C ARG A 786 -17.93 -21.68 -18.81
N ARG A 787 -16.83 -22.41 -19.02
CA ARG A 787 -15.68 -21.96 -19.79
C ARG A 787 -16.03 -21.94 -21.29
N PRO A 788 -15.71 -20.86 -22.02
CA PRO A 788 -15.94 -20.80 -23.46
C PRO A 788 -15.01 -21.75 -24.21
N THR A 789 -15.34 -22.08 -25.46
CA THR A 789 -14.42 -22.82 -26.33
C THR A 789 -13.25 -21.92 -26.77
N ALA A 790 -12.08 -22.53 -26.99
CA ALA A 790 -10.90 -21.80 -27.51
C ALA A 790 -11.19 -21.07 -28.84
N ARG A 791 -12.14 -21.59 -29.65
CA ARG A 791 -12.59 -20.95 -30.89
C ARG A 791 -13.35 -19.64 -30.64
N GLU A 792 -14.28 -19.63 -29.70
CA GLU A 792 -15.00 -18.40 -29.31
C GLU A 792 -14.06 -17.32 -28.76
N VAL A 793 -13.01 -17.74 -28.04
CA VAL A 793 -11.95 -16.84 -27.55
C VAL A 793 -11.17 -16.24 -28.72
N ALA A 794 -10.76 -17.04 -29.70
CA ALA A 794 -10.08 -16.56 -30.91
C ALA A 794 -10.97 -15.61 -31.75
N ASP A 795 -12.24 -15.96 -31.95
CA ASP A 795 -13.20 -15.15 -32.70
C ASP A 795 -13.54 -13.83 -31.97
N ALA A 796 -13.46 -13.78 -30.63
CA ALA A 796 -13.55 -12.55 -29.86
C ALA A 796 -12.30 -11.67 -30.03
N LEU A 797 -11.10 -12.23 -29.88
CA LEU A 797 -9.83 -11.51 -30.03
C LEU A 797 -9.67 -10.90 -31.44
N ALA A 798 -10.13 -11.58 -32.50
CA ALA A 798 -10.13 -11.05 -33.86
C ALA A 798 -10.89 -9.72 -34.00
N ARG A 799 -12.07 -9.59 -33.35
CA ARG A 799 -12.85 -8.34 -33.35
C ARG A 799 -12.11 -7.20 -32.66
N TYR A 800 -11.38 -7.53 -31.59
CA TYR A 800 -10.58 -6.56 -30.84
C TYR A 800 -9.29 -6.13 -31.54
N ILE A 801 -8.67 -7.00 -32.35
CA ILE A 801 -7.55 -6.64 -33.23
C ILE A 801 -8.01 -5.62 -34.28
N ALA A 802 -9.15 -5.85 -34.93
CA ALA A 802 -9.72 -4.91 -35.90
C ALA A 802 -10.07 -3.55 -35.25
N MET A 803 -10.65 -3.57 -34.03
CA MET A 803 -10.92 -2.36 -33.25
C MET A 803 -9.63 -1.62 -32.83
N ALA A 804 -8.57 -2.35 -32.51
CA ALA A 804 -7.28 -1.77 -32.15
C ALA A 804 -6.61 -1.12 -33.36
N ARG A 805 -6.58 -1.78 -34.54
CA ARG A 805 -6.07 -1.19 -35.80
C ARG A 805 -6.79 0.13 -36.13
N LEU A 806 -8.12 0.18 -36.02
CA LEU A 806 -8.92 1.40 -36.22
C LEU A 806 -8.65 2.53 -35.21
N ARG A 807 -8.07 2.23 -34.05
CA ARG A 807 -7.66 3.23 -33.03
C ARG A 807 -6.18 3.61 -33.14
N SER A 808 -5.33 2.72 -33.64
CA SER A 808 -3.90 2.94 -33.85
C SER A 808 -3.60 3.77 -35.10
N GLY A 809 -4.43 3.64 -36.15
CA GLY A 809 -4.41 4.55 -37.29
C GLY A 809 -3.11 4.55 -38.09
N ASP A 810 -2.72 3.42 -38.68
CA ASP A 810 -1.60 3.32 -39.63
C ASP A 810 -1.82 4.07 -40.97
N ASP A 811 -2.90 4.84 -41.09
CA ASP A 811 -3.19 5.79 -42.18
C ASP A 811 -3.09 7.27 -41.72
N ALA A 812 -2.55 7.50 -40.50
CA ALA A 812 -2.17 8.83 -40.06
C ALA A 812 -0.74 9.16 -40.55
N PRO A 813 -0.52 10.30 -41.24
CA PRO A 813 0.81 10.65 -41.73
C PRO A 813 1.81 10.78 -40.58
N ALA A 814 3.04 10.35 -40.84
CA ALA A 814 4.11 10.19 -39.85
C ALA A 814 4.24 11.37 -38.87
N PRO A 815 4.55 11.12 -37.58
CA PRO A 815 4.63 12.17 -36.57
C PRO A 815 5.69 13.19 -36.95
N VAL A 816 5.23 14.38 -37.34
CA VAL A 816 6.08 15.56 -37.48
C VAL A 816 6.77 15.77 -36.14
N PRO A 817 8.10 15.96 -36.08
CA PRO A 817 8.78 16.18 -34.82
C PRO A 817 8.17 17.39 -34.13
N SER A 818 7.72 17.21 -32.89
CA SER A 818 7.08 18.26 -32.09
C SER A 818 8.11 19.29 -31.64
N THR A 819 8.52 20.16 -32.57
CA THR A 819 9.09 21.47 -32.27
C THR A 819 8.09 22.23 -31.41
N GLY A 820 8.53 22.72 -30.24
CA GLY A 820 7.64 23.38 -29.28
C GLY A 820 6.99 24.63 -29.89
N THR A 821 5.71 24.51 -30.25
CA THR A 821 4.90 25.62 -30.76
C THR A 821 3.48 25.44 -30.27
N ARG A 822 3.02 26.36 -29.41
CA ARG A 822 1.60 26.46 -29.00
C ARG A 822 0.71 26.49 -30.26
N PRO A 823 -0.43 25.78 -30.29
CA PRO A 823 -1.42 25.98 -31.36
C PRO A 823 -2.07 27.37 -31.18
N ASP A 824 -1.50 28.37 -31.84
CA ASP A 824 -1.71 29.80 -31.53
C ASP A 824 -3.00 30.40 -32.12
N VAL A 825 -3.91 29.56 -32.65
CA VAL A 825 -5.20 29.99 -33.18
C VAL A 825 -6.22 30.09 -32.05
N ARG A 826 -6.17 31.20 -31.30
CA ARG A 826 -7.21 31.52 -30.31
C ARG A 826 -8.54 31.79 -31.02
N VAL A 827 -9.57 31.01 -30.71
CA VAL A 827 -10.91 31.16 -31.29
C VAL A 827 -11.62 32.36 -30.65
N PRO A 828 -12.15 33.32 -31.46
CA PRO A 828 -12.89 34.46 -30.92
C PRO A 828 -14.15 34.04 -30.16
N LEU A 829 -14.41 34.68 -29.03
CA LEU A 829 -15.63 34.45 -28.25
C LEU A 829 -16.86 34.97 -29.01
N THR A 830 -17.80 34.06 -29.21
CA THR A 830 -19.15 34.29 -29.75
C THR A 830 -20.16 33.84 -28.69
N PRO A 831 -20.30 34.58 -27.57
CA PRO A 831 -21.12 34.14 -26.45
C PRO A 831 -22.60 34.04 -26.85
N PRO A 832 -23.32 33.00 -26.39
CA PRO A 832 -24.74 32.83 -26.64
C PRO A 832 -25.55 33.97 -26.00
N ALA A 833 -26.67 34.33 -26.64
CA ALA A 833 -27.62 35.31 -26.11
C ALA A 833 -28.39 34.72 -24.91
N LEU A 834 -27.76 34.71 -23.74
CA LEU A 834 -28.37 34.24 -22.50
C LEU A 834 -29.60 35.09 -22.13
N PRO A 835 -30.70 34.47 -21.65
CA PRO A 835 -31.82 35.22 -21.08
C PRO A 835 -31.32 36.02 -19.87
N ARG A 836 -31.35 37.35 -19.95
CA ARG A 836 -30.98 38.27 -18.85
C ARG A 836 -31.96 38.12 -17.69
N THR A 837 -31.74 37.13 -16.83
CA THR A 837 -32.46 37.00 -15.55
C THR A 837 -32.14 38.24 -14.70
N ALA A 838 -33.13 39.11 -14.55
CA ALA A 838 -32.99 40.49 -14.05
C ALA A 838 -32.71 40.64 -12.54
N ALA A 839 -31.88 39.75 -11.97
CA ALA A 839 -31.29 39.94 -10.65
C ALA A 839 -29.98 40.70 -10.82
N GLU A 840 -29.90 41.94 -10.33
CA GLU A 840 -28.62 42.66 -10.30
C GLU A 840 -27.57 41.81 -9.57
N PRO A 841 -26.32 41.72 -10.08
CA PRO A 841 -25.28 40.91 -9.45
C PRO A 841 -24.94 41.36 -8.02
N GLY A 842 -25.19 42.61 -7.67
CA GLY A 842 -25.12 43.12 -6.29
C GLY A 842 -26.16 42.55 -5.32
N ARG A 843 -27.16 41.80 -5.82
CA ARG A 843 -28.14 41.05 -5.02
C ARG A 843 -27.72 39.59 -4.79
N ARG A 844 -26.77 39.06 -5.58
CA ARG A 844 -26.22 37.69 -5.47
C ARG A 844 -24.95 37.63 -4.62
N LEU A 845 -24.20 38.74 -4.52
CA LEU A 845 -22.97 38.86 -3.74
C LEU A 845 -23.22 39.59 -2.41
N SER A 846 -22.61 39.12 -1.32
CA SER A 846 -22.66 39.76 0.00
C SER A 846 -21.90 41.11 0.00
N LEU A 847 -22.62 42.23 -0.15
CA LEU A 847 -22.01 43.56 -0.35
C LEU A 847 -21.49 44.24 0.94
N PRO A 848 -20.36 44.97 0.87
CA PRO A 848 -19.87 45.78 1.98
C PRO A 848 -20.83 46.94 2.34
N ARG A 849 -20.99 47.18 3.65
CA ARG A 849 -21.99 48.13 4.18
C ARG A 849 -21.69 49.61 3.87
N PHE A 850 -20.42 50.00 3.74
CA PHE A 850 -19.99 51.41 3.63
C PHE A 850 -19.92 51.95 2.19
N LYS A 851 -20.20 53.25 2.00
CA LYS A 851 -20.25 53.91 0.67
C LYS A 851 -18.91 53.85 -0.09
N ALA A 852 -17.78 54.05 0.58
CA ALA A 852 -16.46 54.01 -0.06
C ALA A 852 -16.11 52.62 -0.62
N GLY A 853 -16.35 51.56 0.18
CA GLY A 853 -16.18 50.17 -0.27
C GLY A 853 -17.11 49.81 -1.43
N ARG A 854 -18.34 50.35 -1.46
CA ARG A 854 -19.25 50.19 -2.61
C ARG A 854 -18.75 50.84 -3.89
N ALA A 855 -18.08 51.99 -3.81
CA ALA A 855 -17.48 52.63 -5.00
C ALA A 855 -16.32 51.80 -5.56
N GLN A 856 -15.38 51.39 -4.69
CA GLN A 856 -14.26 50.52 -5.06
C GLN A 856 -14.75 49.18 -5.63
N LEU A 857 -15.75 48.56 -5.01
CA LEU A 857 -16.36 47.32 -5.51
C LEU A 857 -17.04 47.53 -6.88
N LYS A 858 -17.74 48.65 -7.09
CA LYS A 858 -18.33 48.96 -8.41
C LYS A 858 -17.27 49.07 -9.50
N GLU A 859 -16.11 49.65 -9.19
CA GLU A 859 -14.96 49.76 -10.09
C GLU A 859 -14.31 48.38 -10.36
N ARG A 860 -14.13 47.54 -9.33
CA ARG A 860 -13.68 46.13 -9.49
C ARG A 860 -14.63 45.34 -10.40
N LEU A 861 -15.94 45.44 -10.15
CA LEU A 861 -16.97 44.77 -10.93
C LEU A 861 -17.06 45.31 -12.37
N ALA A 862 -16.70 46.59 -12.61
CA ALA A 862 -16.62 47.14 -13.96
C ALA A 862 -15.45 46.53 -14.74
N ARG A 863 -14.25 46.48 -14.14
CA ARG A 863 -13.09 45.77 -14.74
C ARG A 863 -13.41 44.31 -15.02
N LEU A 864 -13.95 43.58 -14.04
CA LEU A 864 -14.29 42.16 -14.19
C LEU A 864 -15.32 41.88 -15.31
N ARG A 865 -16.08 42.89 -15.76
CA ARG A 865 -17.03 42.80 -16.89
C ARG A 865 -16.46 43.19 -18.24
N GLU A 866 -15.19 43.58 -18.33
CA GLU A 866 -14.59 43.91 -19.63
C GLU A 866 -14.73 42.72 -20.61
N PRO A 867 -15.23 42.95 -21.84
CA PRO A 867 -15.39 41.88 -22.83
C PRO A 867 -14.07 41.19 -23.11
N MET A 868 -14.08 39.85 -23.15
CA MET A 868 -12.92 39.06 -23.49
C MET A 868 -12.97 38.70 -24.98
N ALA A 869 -11.85 38.84 -25.68
CA ALA A 869 -11.76 38.47 -27.09
C ALA A 869 -11.72 36.94 -27.30
N HIS A 870 -11.16 36.20 -26.34
CA HIS A 870 -10.91 34.76 -26.42
C HIS A 870 -11.20 34.09 -25.07
N SER A 871 -11.61 32.82 -25.10
CA SER A 871 -11.78 31.99 -23.89
C SER A 871 -10.47 31.88 -23.12
N ARG A 872 -10.55 31.87 -21.78
CA ARG A 872 -9.39 31.74 -20.90
C ARG A 872 -9.45 30.46 -20.05
N ARG A 873 -8.36 29.71 -20.07
CA ARG A 873 -8.24 28.38 -19.48
C ARG A 873 -7.47 28.46 -18.16
N LEU A 874 -8.17 28.21 -17.05
CA LEU A 874 -7.62 28.27 -15.70
C LEU A 874 -7.48 26.84 -15.16
N THR A 875 -6.30 26.44 -14.70
CA THR A 875 -6.10 25.12 -14.10
C THR A 875 -5.83 25.27 -12.61
N LEU A 876 -6.63 24.59 -11.79
CA LEU A 876 -6.50 24.57 -10.34
C LEU A 876 -5.85 23.25 -9.91
N VAL A 877 -4.72 23.35 -9.20
CA VAL A 877 -3.91 22.23 -8.73
C VAL A 877 -3.69 22.33 -7.22
N SER A 878 -3.55 21.20 -6.53
CA SER A 878 -3.22 21.16 -5.09
C SER A 878 -2.11 20.18 -4.80
N ALA A 879 -1.24 20.54 -3.87
CA ALA A 879 -0.09 19.72 -3.50
C ALA A 879 -0.43 18.61 -2.48
N HIS A 880 -1.54 18.74 -1.75
CA HIS A 880 -2.08 17.72 -0.83
C HIS A 880 -3.60 17.58 -1.01
N HIS A 881 -4.14 16.40 -0.70
CA HIS A 881 -5.59 16.21 -0.55
C HIS A 881 -6.16 17.19 0.49
N TYR A 882 -7.44 17.55 0.35
CA TYR A 882 -8.15 18.49 1.23
C TYR A 882 -7.63 19.94 1.27
N SER A 883 -6.70 20.36 0.39
CA SER A 883 -6.23 21.75 0.27
C SER A 883 -7.26 22.75 -0.29
N GLY A 884 -8.56 22.43 -0.29
CA GLY A 884 -9.64 23.31 -0.75
C GLY A 884 -9.74 23.53 -2.26
N ARG A 885 -9.04 22.75 -3.10
CA ARG A 885 -8.99 22.90 -4.58
C ARG A 885 -10.37 22.99 -5.23
N ALA A 886 -11.20 21.95 -5.09
CA ALA A 886 -12.55 21.92 -5.66
C ALA A 886 -13.44 23.05 -5.12
N THR A 887 -13.33 23.38 -3.82
CA THR A 887 -14.02 24.52 -3.21
C THR A 887 -13.60 25.85 -3.86
N ALA A 888 -12.30 26.04 -4.14
CA ALA A 888 -11.77 27.21 -4.83
C ALA A 888 -12.23 27.27 -6.30
N THR A 889 -12.26 26.13 -7.02
CA THR A 889 -12.81 26.02 -8.37
C THR A 889 -14.26 26.49 -8.42
N MET A 890 -15.10 25.97 -7.51
CA MET A 890 -16.53 26.30 -7.44
C MET A 890 -16.79 27.76 -7.00
N ALA A 891 -16.00 28.27 -6.06
CA ALA A 891 -16.08 29.65 -5.58
C ALA A 891 -15.66 30.66 -6.66
N LEU A 892 -14.51 30.44 -7.31
CA LEU A 892 -14.01 31.30 -8.38
C LEU A 892 -14.95 31.28 -9.59
N GLY A 893 -15.34 30.10 -10.06
CA GLY A 893 -16.26 29.95 -11.19
C GLY A 893 -17.61 30.61 -10.94
N SER A 894 -18.17 30.47 -9.72
CA SER A 894 -19.43 31.11 -9.35
C SER A 894 -19.32 32.63 -9.30
N VAL A 895 -18.23 33.18 -8.76
CA VAL A 895 -18.00 34.63 -8.76
C VAL A 895 -17.82 35.16 -10.19
N LEU A 896 -17.03 34.50 -11.04
CA LEU A 896 -16.85 34.91 -12.44
C LEU A 896 -18.19 34.92 -13.19
N ALA A 897 -18.97 33.84 -13.12
CA ALA A 897 -20.28 33.75 -13.77
C ALA A 897 -21.25 34.83 -13.27
N ALA A 898 -21.35 34.99 -11.94
CA ALA A 898 -22.28 35.95 -11.35
C ALA A 898 -21.89 37.42 -11.59
N VAL A 899 -20.59 37.72 -11.74
CA VAL A 899 -20.13 39.10 -12.01
C VAL A 899 -20.27 39.46 -13.48
N ARG A 900 -19.95 38.54 -14.38
CA ARG A 900 -19.86 38.79 -15.83
C ARG A 900 -21.18 38.66 -16.58
N ASP A 901 -22.07 37.76 -16.14
CA ASP A 901 -23.27 37.33 -16.90
C ASP A 901 -22.94 36.60 -18.24
N ASP A 902 -21.67 36.25 -18.44
CA ASP A 902 -21.16 35.38 -19.51
C ASP A 902 -21.22 33.89 -19.09
N PRO A 903 -21.27 32.92 -20.02
CA PRO A 903 -21.03 31.52 -19.69
C PRO A 903 -19.60 31.32 -19.13
N VAL A 904 -19.53 30.57 -18.04
CA VAL A 904 -18.30 30.07 -17.40
C VAL A 904 -18.51 28.58 -17.15
N LEU A 905 -17.50 27.77 -17.49
CA LEU A 905 -17.50 26.33 -17.28
C LEU A 905 -16.50 25.94 -16.20
N ALA A 906 -16.88 25.04 -15.30
CA ALA A 906 -15.96 24.28 -14.47
C ALA A 906 -16.04 22.79 -14.81
N LEU A 907 -14.91 22.10 -14.83
CA LEU A 907 -14.83 20.67 -15.14
C LEU A 907 -13.80 19.95 -14.28
N ASP A 908 -14.05 18.66 -14.01
CA ASP A 908 -13.02 17.77 -13.45
C ASP A 908 -11.95 17.49 -14.52
N GLY A 909 -10.68 17.67 -14.17
CA GLY A 909 -9.55 17.63 -15.11
C GLY A 909 -8.64 16.40 -15.04
N ALA A 910 -8.69 15.63 -13.95
CA ALA A 910 -7.94 14.38 -13.82
C ALA A 910 -8.62 13.24 -14.59
N ALA A 911 -7.86 12.24 -15.04
CA ALA A 911 -8.41 11.13 -15.83
C ALA A 911 -9.14 10.09 -14.97
N THR A 912 -8.90 10.12 -13.66
CA THR A 912 -9.16 9.02 -12.73
C THR A 912 -10.01 9.41 -11.50
N GLU A 913 -10.15 10.70 -11.19
CA GLU A 913 -10.87 11.20 -10.01
C GLU A 913 -11.59 12.52 -10.34
N GLY A 914 -12.77 12.74 -9.78
CA GLY A 914 -13.52 13.99 -9.91
C GLY A 914 -14.11 14.44 -8.57
N ALA A 915 -13.92 15.72 -8.24
CA ALA A 915 -14.28 16.30 -6.95
C ALA A 915 -15.44 17.31 -7.07
N LEU A 916 -15.68 17.89 -8.25
CA LEU A 916 -16.74 18.88 -8.45
C LEU A 916 -18.15 18.27 -8.29
N ALA A 917 -18.28 16.96 -8.48
CA ALA A 917 -19.52 16.21 -8.33
C ALA A 917 -20.24 16.41 -6.99
N ALA A 918 -19.48 16.63 -5.90
CA ALA A 918 -20.03 16.81 -4.56
C ALA A 918 -20.85 18.11 -4.39
N PHE A 919 -20.51 19.15 -5.17
CA PHE A 919 -21.12 20.48 -5.08
C PHE A 919 -22.41 20.62 -5.91
N LEU A 920 -22.82 19.57 -6.60
CA LEU A 920 -23.94 19.60 -7.55
C LEU A 920 -25.25 19.09 -6.92
N PRO A 921 -26.42 19.59 -7.34
CA PRO A 921 -27.72 19.09 -6.90
C PRO A 921 -27.93 17.59 -7.18
N ARG A 922 -28.86 16.95 -6.45
CA ARG A 922 -29.18 15.51 -6.64
C ARG A 922 -29.78 15.21 -8.02
N ASP A 923 -30.44 16.19 -8.62
CA ASP A 923 -31.05 16.18 -9.96
C ASP A 923 -30.10 16.70 -11.06
N ARG A 924 -28.79 16.74 -10.80
CA ARG A 924 -27.76 17.18 -11.77
C ARG A 924 -27.78 16.40 -13.08
N ASN A 925 -27.18 17.01 -14.10
CA ASN A 925 -26.84 16.33 -15.34
C ASN A 925 -25.87 15.17 -15.06
N ARG A 926 -26.12 14.01 -15.70
CA ARG A 926 -25.34 12.77 -15.53
C ARG A 926 -24.19 12.63 -16.53
N ALA A 927 -24.10 13.57 -17.47
CA ALA A 927 -23.01 13.64 -18.44
C ALA A 927 -21.68 14.02 -17.76
N VAL A 928 -20.59 13.45 -18.28
CA VAL A 928 -19.21 13.65 -17.80
C VAL A 928 -18.37 14.35 -18.88
N PRO A 929 -17.15 14.84 -18.60
CA PRO A 929 -16.33 15.58 -19.59
C PRO A 929 -16.16 14.85 -20.94
N ARG A 930 -16.05 13.52 -20.90
CA ARG A 930 -15.99 12.66 -22.09
C ARG A 930 -17.21 12.76 -23.00
N ASP A 931 -18.41 12.96 -22.46
CA ASP A 931 -19.64 13.09 -23.27
C ASP A 931 -19.64 14.42 -24.06
N LEU A 932 -19.00 15.46 -23.54
CA LEU A 932 -18.79 16.72 -24.27
C LEU A 932 -17.73 16.53 -25.36
N ALA A 933 -16.65 15.81 -25.08
CA ALA A 933 -15.58 15.52 -26.05
C ALA A 933 -16.02 14.60 -27.21
N ALA A 934 -17.03 13.77 -26.96
CA ALA A 934 -17.66 12.88 -27.94
C ALA A 934 -18.65 13.59 -28.89
N LEU A 935 -18.87 14.90 -28.72
CA LEU A 935 -19.70 15.67 -29.64
C LEU A 935 -19.06 15.77 -31.05
N PRO A 936 -19.88 15.94 -32.10
CA PRO A 936 -19.39 16.32 -33.43
C PRO A 936 -18.57 17.62 -33.37
N LEU A 937 -17.62 17.79 -34.29
CA LEU A 937 -16.84 19.03 -34.40
C LEU A 937 -17.76 20.23 -34.68
N GLY A 938 -17.49 21.35 -34.00
CA GLY A 938 -18.33 22.55 -34.04
C GLY A 938 -19.76 22.39 -33.46
N PRO A 939 -19.94 21.81 -32.25
CA PRO A 939 -21.28 21.63 -31.70
C PRO A 939 -21.89 22.99 -31.29
N PRO A 940 -23.19 23.22 -31.50
CA PRO A 940 -23.84 24.46 -31.06
C PRO A 940 -23.91 24.53 -29.52
N TYR A 941 -23.85 25.73 -28.96
CA TYR A 941 -23.86 25.95 -27.50
C TYR A 941 -24.95 25.18 -26.76
N GLU A 942 -26.20 25.16 -27.23
CA GLU A 942 -27.29 24.42 -26.57
C GLU A 942 -27.02 22.92 -26.46
N ARG A 943 -26.23 22.32 -27.38
CA ARG A 943 -25.85 20.91 -27.30
C ARG A 943 -24.78 20.66 -26.24
N ILE A 944 -23.87 21.60 -26.02
CA ILE A 944 -22.89 21.56 -24.92
C ILE A 944 -23.61 21.78 -23.59
N ARG A 945 -24.43 22.84 -23.51
CA ARG A 945 -25.23 23.20 -22.34
C ARG A 945 -26.15 22.08 -21.87
N ALA A 946 -26.74 21.32 -22.81
CA ALA A 946 -27.54 20.12 -22.51
C ALA A 946 -26.76 18.97 -21.83
N LEU A 947 -25.43 19.04 -21.76
CA LEU A 947 -24.55 18.12 -21.05
C LEU A 947 -23.88 18.73 -19.80
N THR A 948 -24.18 19.98 -19.45
CA THR A 948 -23.68 20.64 -18.23
C THR A 948 -24.76 20.69 -17.14
N THR A 949 -24.35 20.96 -15.90
CA THR A 949 -25.24 21.33 -14.79
C THR A 949 -25.07 22.82 -14.49
N ARG A 950 -26.12 23.64 -14.67
CA ARG A 950 -26.07 25.09 -14.41
C ARG A 950 -26.53 25.42 -12.99
N LEU A 951 -25.71 26.14 -12.24
CA LEU A 951 -25.97 26.57 -10.86
C LEU A 951 -26.66 27.93 -10.79
N ALA A 952 -27.21 28.27 -9.62
CA ALA A 952 -27.85 29.55 -9.35
C ALA A 952 -26.92 30.78 -9.52
N SER A 953 -25.61 30.60 -9.38
CA SER A 953 -24.60 31.62 -9.68
C SER A 953 -24.52 31.96 -11.18
N GLY A 954 -24.95 31.04 -12.06
CA GLY A 954 -24.77 31.10 -13.50
C GLY A 954 -23.67 30.15 -14.01
N LEU A 955 -22.80 29.65 -13.12
CA LEU A 955 -21.73 28.70 -13.43
C LEU A 955 -22.31 27.40 -14.01
N GLU A 956 -21.77 26.95 -15.12
CA GLU A 956 -22.00 25.61 -15.66
C GLU A 956 -20.89 24.66 -15.20
N VAL A 957 -21.26 23.43 -14.84
CA VAL A 957 -20.33 22.43 -14.31
C VAL A 957 -20.51 21.10 -15.01
N THR A 958 -19.40 20.49 -15.43
CA THR A 958 -19.34 19.13 -15.98
C THR A 958 -18.40 18.30 -15.11
N ALA A 959 -18.97 17.41 -14.30
CA ALA A 959 -18.22 16.64 -13.32
C ALA A 959 -18.33 15.13 -13.60
N HIS A 960 -17.31 14.36 -13.24
CA HIS A 960 -17.40 12.90 -13.24
C HIS A 960 -18.51 12.42 -12.26
N ARG A 961 -18.81 11.12 -12.27
CA ARG A 961 -19.66 10.54 -11.20
C ARG A 961 -18.77 10.31 -9.97
N THR A 962 -19.38 10.25 -8.79
CA THR A 962 -18.64 10.02 -7.55
C THR A 962 -18.04 8.61 -7.55
N GLY A 963 -16.72 8.51 -7.54
CA GLY A 963 -15.97 7.25 -7.61
C GLY A 963 -14.59 7.46 -8.26
N HIS A 964 -13.76 6.42 -8.24
CA HIS A 964 -12.49 6.38 -8.96
C HIS A 964 -12.67 5.67 -10.31
N TYR A 965 -11.99 6.17 -11.34
CA TYR A 965 -12.02 5.64 -12.71
C TYR A 965 -10.65 5.08 -13.09
N GLY A 966 -10.66 4.05 -13.94
CA GLY A 966 -9.42 3.52 -14.52
C GLY A 966 -8.73 4.54 -15.43
N PRO A 967 -7.40 4.44 -15.61
CA PRO A 967 -6.63 5.40 -16.41
C PRO A 967 -7.09 5.43 -17.87
N ASN A 968 -7.66 6.56 -18.29
CA ASN A 968 -8.14 6.79 -19.64
C ASN A 968 -7.00 7.29 -20.56
N SER A 969 -6.49 6.43 -21.44
CA SER A 969 -5.43 6.80 -22.40
C SER A 969 -5.89 7.81 -23.47
N ALA A 970 -7.20 7.94 -23.71
CA ALA A 970 -7.75 8.94 -24.62
C ALA A 970 -7.95 10.32 -23.94
N HIS A 971 -7.78 10.43 -22.62
CA HIS A 971 -8.09 11.65 -21.84
C HIS A 971 -7.44 12.91 -22.39
N ALA A 972 -6.18 12.83 -22.84
CA ALA A 972 -5.48 13.93 -23.49
C ALA A 972 -6.25 14.46 -24.72
N HIS A 973 -6.61 13.57 -25.64
CA HIS A 973 -7.35 13.94 -26.87
C HIS A 973 -8.79 14.37 -26.57
N GLU A 974 -9.45 13.74 -25.60
CA GLU A 974 -10.79 14.10 -25.14
C GLU A 974 -10.80 15.51 -24.50
N TYR A 975 -9.80 15.83 -23.67
CA TYR A 975 -9.61 17.15 -23.06
C TYR A 975 -9.36 18.25 -24.11
N VAL A 976 -8.46 18.01 -25.08
CA VAL A 976 -8.22 18.96 -26.19
C VAL A 976 -9.48 19.20 -27.01
N ARG A 977 -10.25 18.14 -27.33
CA ARG A 977 -11.53 18.26 -28.04
C ARG A 977 -12.57 19.05 -27.24
N LEU A 978 -12.72 18.76 -25.94
CA LEU A 978 -13.61 19.52 -25.05
C LEU A 978 -13.24 21.01 -25.08
N LEU A 979 -11.97 21.34 -24.87
CA LEU A 979 -11.51 22.74 -24.89
C LEU A 979 -11.79 23.43 -26.23
N ALA A 980 -11.65 22.72 -27.36
CA ALA A 980 -12.01 23.21 -28.68
C ALA A 980 -13.52 23.44 -28.86
N HIS A 981 -14.37 22.56 -28.31
CA HIS A 981 -15.82 22.72 -28.32
C HIS A 981 -16.28 23.91 -27.46
N THR A 982 -15.62 24.17 -26.32
CA THR A 982 -16.01 25.21 -25.37
C THR A 982 -15.42 26.59 -25.70
N ALA A 983 -14.28 26.65 -26.39
CA ALA A 983 -13.57 27.89 -26.71
C ALA A 983 -14.39 29.00 -27.38
N PRO A 984 -15.38 28.72 -28.27
CA PRO A 984 -16.21 29.79 -28.85
C PRO A 984 -17.21 30.41 -27.87
N TYR A 985 -17.61 29.71 -26.80
CA TYR A 985 -18.81 30.08 -26.04
C TYR A 985 -18.55 30.48 -24.58
N TYR A 986 -17.53 29.89 -23.94
CA TYR A 986 -17.27 30.08 -22.51
C TYR A 986 -16.12 31.06 -22.30
N SER A 987 -16.41 32.18 -21.62
CA SER A 987 -15.44 33.23 -21.29
C SER A 987 -14.25 32.68 -20.46
N PHE A 988 -14.57 31.77 -19.54
CA PHE A 988 -13.60 31.02 -18.74
C PHE A 988 -13.94 29.53 -18.73
N VAL A 989 -12.90 28.69 -18.77
CA VAL A 989 -12.96 27.26 -18.49
C VAL A 989 -12.02 26.98 -17.32
N LEU A 990 -12.57 26.44 -16.23
CA LEU A 990 -11.84 26.10 -15.00
C LEU A 990 -11.67 24.57 -14.92
N THR A 991 -10.42 24.12 -15.02
CA THR A 991 -10.03 22.71 -14.93
C THR A 991 -9.61 22.38 -13.50
N ASP A 992 -10.40 21.58 -12.80
CA ASP A 992 -10.12 21.03 -11.48
C ASP A 992 -9.17 19.83 -11.62
N TRP A 993 -7.85 20.05 -11.61
CA TRP A 993 -6.86 18.98 -11.78
C TRP A 993 -6.22 18.50 -10.46
N ALA A 994 -6.38 17.21 -10.14
CA ALA A 994 -5.73 16.55 -9.01
C ALA A 994 -4.62 15.62 -9.53
N PRO A 995 -3.33 15.95 -9.36
CA PRO A 995 -2.23 15.11 -9.83
C PRO A 995 -2.03 13.89 -8.93
N VAL A 996 -2.93 12.92 -9.04
CA VAL A 996 -2.75 11.57 -8.50
C VAL A 996 -1.68 10.85 -9.32
N ARG A 997 -0.89 9.96 -8.69
CA ARG A 997 0.31 9.31 -9.26
C ARG A 997 0.08 8.43 -10.52
N VAL A 998 -1.12 8.43 -11.11
CA VAL A 998 -1.56 7.52 -12.18
C VAL A 998 -2.12 8.28 -13.41
N ASP A 999 -2.15 9.61 -13.39
CA ASP A 999 -2.60 10.40 -14.56
C ASP A 999 -1.60 10.30 -15.74
N PRO A 1000 -2.10 10.40 -17.01
CA PRO A 1000 -1.25 10.54 -18.20
C PRO A 1000 -0.41 11.83 -18.18
N PRO A 1001 0.60 11.98 -19.06
CA PRO A 1001 1.55 13.10 -19.05
C PRO A 1001 0.92 14.48 -18.75
N PRO A 1002 1.31 15.15 -17.64
CA PRO A 1002 0.73 16.42 -17.20
C PRO A 1002 0.88 17.55 -18.22
N GLU A 1003 1.82 17.40 -19.16
CA GLU A 1003 2.15 18.33 -20.24
C GLU A 1003 0.88 18.78 -21.00
N VAL A 1004 -0.03 17.89 -21.37
CA VAL A 1004 -1.22 18.24 -22.19
C VAL A 1004 -2.18 19.21 -21.48
N ILE A 1005 -2.30 19.12 -20.15
CA ILE A 1005 -3.13 20.05 -19.38
C ILE A 1005 -2.39 21.40 -19.25
N LEU A 1006 -1.08 21.37 -19.00
CA LEU A 1006 -0.23 22.55 -18.84
C LEU A 1006 -0.06 23.35 -20.14
N ASP A 1007 0.14 22.68 -21.28
CA ASP A 1007 0.20 23.24 -22.64
C ASP A 1007 -1.05 24.04 -23.03
N HIS A 1008 -2.19 23.71 -22.40
CA HIS A 1008 -3.48 24.35 -22.61
C HIS A 1008 -3.96 25.18 -21.43
N THR A 1009 -3.09 25.49 -20.47
CA THR A 1009 -3.38 26.37 -19.33
C THR A 1009 -2.89 27.79 -19.60
N ASP A 1010 -3.80 28.79 -19.56
CA ASP A 1010 -3.41 30.22 -19.62
C ASP A 1010 -2.92 30.74 -18.27
N ARG A 1011 -3.51 30.23 -17.16
CA ARG A 1011 -3.14 30.59 -15.78
C ARG A 1011 -3.29 29.40 -14.84
N LEU A 1012 -2.21 29.10 -14.11
CA LEU A 1012 -2.16 28.08 -13.07
C LEU A 1012 -2.54 28.69 -11.71
N ILE A 1013 -3.34 27.96 -10.93
CA ILE A 1013 -3.73 28.34 -9.57
C ILE A 1013 -3.34 27.20 -8.64
N VAL A 1014 -2.47 27.48 -7.67
CA VAL A 1014 -1.95 26.47 -6.72
C VAL A 1014 -2.65 26.65 -5.37
N CYS A 1015 -3.46 25.67 -4.97
CA CYS A 1015 -4.20 25.66 -3.71
C CYS A 1015 -3.41 24.93 -2.60
N CYS A 1016 -3.19 25.59 -1.46
CA CYS A 1016 -2.47 25.01 -0.32
C CYS A 1016 -3.00 25.47 1.06
N GLY A 1017 -2.85 24.63 2.08
CA GLY A 1017 -3.09 25.04 3.47
C GLY A 1017 -2.09 26.08 3.99
N THR A 1018 -2.35 26.66 5.16
CA THR A 1018 -1.41 27.55 5.87
C THR A 1018 -0.29 26.84 6.65
N ALA A 1019 -0.25 25.51 6.65
CA ALA A 1019 0.82 24.73 7.28
C ALA A 1019 2.10 24.76 6.43
N ASP A 1020 3.27 24.73 7.06
CA ASP A 1020 4.55 24.82 6.33
C ASP A 1020 4.75 23.67 5.35
N SER A 1021 4.38 22.44 5.72
CA SER A 1021 4.36 21.26 4.82
C SER A 1021 3.42 21.42 3.61
N SER A 1022 2.37 22.24 3.71
CA SER A 1022 1.51 22.59 2.58
C SER A 1022 2.14 23.63 1.66
N ARG A 1023 2.93 24.56 2.20
CA ARG A 1023 3.68 25.56 1.44
C ARG A 1023 4.85 24.92 0.68
N GLU A 1024 5.62 24.06 1.34
CA GLU A 1024 6.72 23.30 0.73
C GLU A 1024 6.24 22.43 -0.43
N ALA A 1025 5.12 21.73 -0.25
CA ALA A 1025 4.55 20.93 -1.32
C ALA A 1025 4.03 21.79 -2.50
N ALA A 1026 3.49 23.00 -2.24
CA ALA A 1026 3.12 23.94 -3.29
C ALA A 1026 4.34 24.45 -4.08
N VAL A 1027 5.48 24.67 -3.41
CA VAL A 1027 6.76 24.96 -4.07
C VAL A 1027 7.19 23.79 -4.97
N HIS A 1028 7.15 22.55 -4.49
CA HIS A 1028 7.49 21.38 -5.30
C HIS A 1028 6.57 21.18 -6.52
N VAL A 1029 5.30 21.59 -6.46
CA VAL A 1029 4.42 21.60 -7.65
C VAL A 1029 4.90 22.61 -8.68
N LEU A 1030 5.27 23.82 -8.25
CA LEU A 1030 5.76 24.88 -9.14
C LEU A 1030 7.11 24.51 -9.79
N ASP A 1031 8.03 23.94 -9.02
CA ASP A 1031 9.33 23.51 -9.54
C ASP A 1031 9.18 22.37 -10.56
N ARG A 1032 8.25 21.42 -10.34
CA ARG A 1032 7.91 20.41 -11.35
C ARG A 1032 7.33 21.03 -12.63
N VAL A 1033 6.49 22.07 -12.52
CA VAL A 1033 5.97 22.80 -13.70
C VAL A 1033 7.11 23.52 -14.46
N ARG A 1034 8.14 24.00 -13.76
CA ARG A 1034 9.37 24.51 -14.41
C ARG A 1034 10.15 23.39 -15.11
N GLU A 1035 10.35 22.26 -14.44
CA GLU A 1035 11.07 21.08 -14.97
C GLU A 1035 10.40 20.45 -16.20
N THR A 1036 9.06 20.46 -16.27
CA THR A 1036 8.28 19.99 -17.45
C THR A 1036 8.28 20.99 -18.62
N GLY A 1037 9.03 22.08 -18.56
CA GLY A 1037 9.17 23.04 -19.67
C GLY A 1037 8.18 24.21 -19.64
N HIS A 1038 7.45 24.43 -18.55
CA HIS A 1038 6.46 25.51 -18.41
C HIS A 1038 6.85 26.62 -17.41
N PRO A 1039 8.09 27.16 -17.41
CA PRO A 1039 8.53 28.11 -16.38
C PRO A 1039 7.71 29.39 -16.36
N GLY A 1040 7.32 29.90 -17.54
CA GLY A 1040 6.46 31.08 -17.65
C GLY A 1040 5.05 30.89 -17.05
N LEU A 1041 4.57 29.65 -16.93
CA LEU A 1041 3.31 29.33 -16.25
C LEU A 1041 3.49 29.26 -14.73
N ALA A 1042 4.62 28.71 -14.26
CA ALA A 1042 4.96 28.64 -12.84
C ALA A 1042 5.22 30.04 -12.24
N ASP A 1043 5.98 30.89 -12.94
CA ASP A 1043 6.34 32.25 -12.50
C ASP A 1043 5.14 33.24 -12.54
N GLN A 1044 4.05 32.80 -13.15
CA GLN A 1044 2.79 33.54 -13.28
C GLN A 1044 1.61 32.87 -12.56
N ALA A 1045 1.88 31.84 -11.77
CA ALA A 1045 0.90 31.10 -11.00
C ALA A 1045 0.36 31.93 -9.83
N VAL A 1046 -0.93 31.77 -9.52
CA VAL A 1046 -1.57 32.41 -8.37
C VAL A 1046 -1.68 31.40 -7.23
N VAL A 1047 -1.13 31.71 -6.05
CA VAL A 1047 -1.21 30.82 -4.88
C VAL A 1047 -2.44 31.20 -4.06
N VAL A 1048 -3.36 30.25 -3.89
CA VAL A 1048 -4.53 30.39 -3.02
C VAL A 1048 -4.26 29.65 -1.73
N THR A 1049 -4.25 30.37 -0.60
CA THR A 1049 -4.00 29.76 0.72
C THR A 1049 -5.19 29.90 1.66
N THR A 1050 -5.53 28.80 2.32
CA THR A 1050 -6.64 28.69 3.28
C THR A 1050 -6.15 28.18 4.65
N PRO A 1051 -6.65 28.74 5.76
CA PRO A 1051 -6.35 28.20 7.09
C PRO A 1051 -7.10 26.88 7.31
N ALA A 1052 -6.36 25.83 7.72
CA ALA A 1052 -6.93 24.50 7.97
C ALA A 1052 -7.83 24.49 9.22
N ASP A 1053 -7.41 25.17 10.29
CA ASP A 1053 -8.16 25.34 11.53
C ASP A 1053 -8.63 26.79 11.69
N GLY A 1054 -9.81 26.99 12.29
CA GLY A 1054 -10.41 28.31 12.57
C GLY A 1054 -9.64 29.20 13.58
N SER A 1055 -8.36 28.90 13.83
CA SER A 1055 -7.47 29.64 14.71
C SER A 1055 -7.04 30.99 14.10
N HIS A 1056 -7.89 32.00 14.22
CA HIS A 1056 -7.53 33.39 13.92
C HIS A 1056 -6.41 33.90 14.87
N ARG A 1057 -5.13 33.63 14.56
CA ARG A 1057 -3.98 34.31 15.20
C ARG A 1057 -2.63 34.15 14.49
N ARG A 1058 -2.44 34.91 13.40
CA ARG A 1058 -1.26 35.75 13.04
C ARG A 1058 -1.38 36.17 11.57
N GLY A 1059 -1.04 37.42 11.28
CA GLY A 1059 -0.94 37.90 9.89
C GLY A 1059 0.21 37.21 9.15
N LEU A 1060 0.17 37.30 7.81
CA LEU A 1060 1.16 36.75 6.86
C LEU A 1060 2.60 36.75 7.41
N PRO A 1061 3.14 35.58 7.80
CA PRO A 1061 4.58 35.41 7.95
C PRO A 1061 5.18 35.34 6.56
N ASP A 1062 6.16 36.21 6.34
CA ASP A 1062 6.82 36.61 5.09
C ASP A 1062 7.59 35.49 4.33
N ILE A 1063 7.13 34.23 4.35
CA ILE A 1063 7.91 33.04 3.94
C ILE A 1063 8.02 32.91 2.42
N PHE A 1064 6.93 33.08 1.66
CA PHE A 1064 6.99 33.11 0.19
C PHE A 1064 7.89 34.26 -0.32
N ALA A 1065 7.93 35.39 0.39
CA ALA A 1065 8.85 36.49 0.10
C ALA A 1065 10.31 36.15 0.46
N ARG A 1066 10.55 35.50 1.61
CA ARG A 1066 11.90 35.05 2.03
C ARG A 1066 12.53 34.04 1.07
N GLN A 1067 11.72 33.18 0.45
CA GLN A 1067 12.20 32.20 -0.54
C GLN A 1067 12.22 32.73 -1.99
N ARG A 1068 11.65 33.92 -2.27
CA ARG A 1068 11.62 34.59 -3.58
C ARG A 1068 10.95 33.80 -4.74
N ILE A 1069 10.17 32.76 -4.44
CA ILE A 1069 9.64 31.83 -5.47
C ILE A 1069 8.40 32.41 -6.20
N ILE A 1070 7.55 33.15 -5.48
CA ILE A 1070 6.36 33.83 -6.04
C ILE A 1070 6.19 35.23 -5.40
N PRO A 1071 5.92 36.29 -6.18
CA PRO A 1071 5.63 37.64 -5.67
C PRO A 1071 4.43 37.66 -4.69
N PRO A 1072 4.50 38.42 -3.58
CA PRO A 1072 3.38 38.55 -2.63
C PRO A 1072 2.05 39.02 -3.25
N ALA A 1073 2.11 39.76 -4.37
CA ALA A 1073 0.93 40.21 -5.11
C ALA A 1073 0.15 39.09 -5.81
N GLN A 1074 0.76 37.92 -6.02
CA GLN A 1074 0.15 36.72 -6.61
C GLN A 1074 -0.36 35.73 -5.54
N VAL A 1075 -0.31 36.08 -4.25
CA VAL A 1075 -0.84 35.24 -3.16
C VAL A 1075 -2.20 35.75 -2.70
N VAL A 1076 -3.22 34.90 -2.72
CA VAL A 1076 -4.57 35.19 -2.23
C VAL A 1076 -4.84 34.39 -0.96
N PHE A 1077 -5.06 35.09 0.15
CA PHE A 1077 -5.53 34.49 1.40
C PHE A 1077 -7.07 34.44 1.39
N VAL A 1078 -7.64 33.23 1.40
CA VAL A 1078 -9.08 33.03 1.58
C VAL A 1078 -9.34 32.73 3.06
N PRO A 1079 -10.10 33.58 3.78
CA PRO A 1079 -10.36 33.39 5.20
C PRO A 1079 -11.24 32.17 5.46
N PHE A 1080 -11.18 31.64 6.69
CA PHE A 1080 -12.11 30.59 7.13
C PHE A 1080 -13.56 31.07 7.06
N ASP A 1081 -14.40 30.30 6.36
CA ASP A 1081 -15.83 30.55 6.24
C ASP A 1081 -16.60 29.25 6.48
N ALA A 1082 -17.53 29.28 7.44
CA ALA A 1082 -18.32 28.11 7.81
C ALA A 1082 -19.27 27.66 6.68
N ALA A 1083 -19.70 28.59 5.81
CA ALA A 1083 -20.52 28.26 4.66
C ALA A 1083 -19.83 27.29 3.68
N LEU A 1084 -18.49 27.39 3.55
CA LEU A 1084 -17.69 26.53 2.67
C LEU A 1084 -17.42 25.13 3.23
N GLN A 1085 -17.86 24.82 4.45
CA GLN A 1085 -17.79 23.45 5.01
C GLN A 1085 -18.87 22.52 4.45
N SER A 1086 -19.98 23.08 3.96
CA SER A 1086 -21.02 22.36 3.22
C SER A 1086 -20.71 22.43 1.72
N PRO A 1087 -20.98 21.40 0.91
CA PRO A 1087 -20.89 21.50 -0.54
C PRO A 1087 -22.07 22.29 -1.17
N HIS A 1088 -23.09 22.66 -0.39
CA HIS A 1088 -24.33 23.29 -0.88
C HIS A 1088 -24.48 24.73 -0.34
N TRP A 1089 -23.61 25.63 -0.77
CA TRP A 1089 -23.68 27.07 -0.48
C TRP A 1089 -24.05 27.90 -1.73
N GLU A 1090 -24.66 29.07 -1.53
CA GLU A 1090 -24.78 30.10 -2.55
C GLU A 1090 -23.87 31.31 -2.23
N LEU A 1091 -23.56 32.12 -3.25
CA LEU A 1091 -22.71 33.32 -3.10
C LEU A 1091 -23.21 34.36 -2.08
N LYS A 1092 -24.50 34.31 -1.74
CA LYS A 1092 -25.14 35.16 -0.73
C LYS A 1092 -24.81 34.72 0.70
N ASP A 1093 -24.48 33.44 0.89
CA ASP A 1093 -24.23 32.81 2.19
C ASP A 1093 -22.76 33.01 2.63
N LEU A 1094 -21.88 33.31 1.67
CA LEU A 1094 -20.47 33.60 1.92
C LEU A 1094 -20.28 34.95 2.63
N ARG A 1095 -19.33 34.99 3.57
CA ARG A 1095 -18.91 36.22 4.26
C ARG A 1095 -18.31 37.19 3.25
N THR A 1096 -18.52 38.49 3.46
CA THR A 1096 -17.96 39.55 2.59
C THR A 1096 -16.44 39.42 2.41
N ALA A 1097 -15.70 39.01 3.45
CA ALA A 1097 -14.25 38.80 3.34
C ALA A 1097 -13.85 37.63 2.40
N THR A 1098 -14.65 36.57 2.38
CA THR A 1098 -14.50 35.43 1.47
C THR A 1098 -14.80 35.84 0.04
N VAL A 1099 -15.89 36.60 -0.16
CA VAL A 1099 -16.28 37.16 -1.46
C VAL A 1099 -15.21 38.11 -2.00
N GLU A 1100 -14.65 39.00 -1.17
CA GLU A 1100 -13.55 39.90 -1.55
C GLU A 1100 -12.27 39.13 -1.92
N ALA A 1101 -11.96 38.03 -1.23
CA ALA A 1101 -10.83 37.15 -1.60
C ALA A 1101 -11.06 36.47 -2.96
N CYS A 1102 -12.27 35.97 -3.22
CA CYS A 1102 -12.62 35.40 -4.53
C CYS A 1102 -12.65 36.43 -5.66
N LEU A 1103 -13.13 37.66 -5.40
CA LEU A 1103 -13.06 38.79 -6.34
C LEU A 1103 -11.61 39.18 -6.62
N ARG A 1104 -10.73 39.14 -5.61
CA ARG A 1104 -9.30 39.40 -5.79
C ARG A 1104 -8.62 38.30 -6.63
N LEU A 1105 -8.98 37.03 -6.41
CA LEU A 1105 -8.54 35.93 -7.25
C LEU A 1105 -9.00 36.12 -8.70
N ALA A 1106 -10.26 36.52 -8.91
CA ALA A 1106 -10.82 36.84 -10.23
C ALA A 1106 -10.03 37.98 -10.92
N GLU A 1107 -9.69 39.06 -10.22
CA GLU A 1107 -8.84 40.13 -10.78
C GLU A 1107 -7.46 39.61 -11.25
N LEU A 1108 -6.80 38.76 -10.46
CA LEU A 1108 -5.47 38.25 -10.78
C LEU A 1108 -5.48 37.32 -12.01
N VAL A 1109 -6.48 36.45 -12.13
CA VAL A 1109 -6.60 35.55 -13.30
C VAL A 1109 -7.07 36.26 -14.56
N MET A 1110 -7.51 37.53 -14.48
CA MET A 1110 -7.83 38.38 -15.64
C MET A 1110 -6.61 39.09 -16.26
N GLY A 1111 -5.47 39.21 -15.55
CA GLY A 1111 -4.25 39.86 -16.07
C GLY A 1111 -3.76 39.25 -17.40
N PRO A 1112 -3.01 39.98 -18.24
CA PRO A 1112 -2.66 39.54 -19.60
C PRO A 1112 -2.06 38.13 -19.59
N ALA A 1113 -2.54 37.24 -20.48
CA ALA A 1113 -1.96 35.91 -20.64
C ALA A 1113 -0.61 36.03 -21.37
N ALA A 1114 0.36 35.22 -20.94
CA ALA A 1114 1.70 35.13 -21.54
C ALA A 1114 1.68 34.30 -22.82
#